data_AF-A0A9Q0RKJ6-F1
#
_entry.id   AF-A0A9Q0RKJ6-F1
#
_cell.length_a   1.000
_cell.length_b   1.000
_cell.length_c   1.000
_cell.angle_alpha   90.00
_cell.angle_beta   90.00
_cell.angle_gamma   90.00
#
_symmetry.space_group_name_H-M   'P 1'
#
loop_
_entity.id
_entity.type
_entity.pdbx_description
1 polymer ?
#
loop_
_entity_poly.entity_id
_entity_poly.type
_entity_poly.pdbx_seq_one_letter_code
_entity_poly.pdbx_strand_id
1 'polypeptide(L)'
;MPQVMSPTEEANDKLLDESLSSIKVQSFHMKCCLDKGKLMEALKHASNMLSELRTSLLSPRSYYELYMAVTDQLRHLEMYLVDEFQRDNKIFELYELVQYAGNIVPRLYLLISVGLVYMKTSPSCRKEILRDLVEMCRGVQHPLRGLFLRNYLLQTCRHVLPDELGENGLISELTLGPMTDEDKSTNNNEGETPKETQFVGTNVGLHPNGDPKAGDPGTVMDSIEFVLANFAEMNKLWVRMQHLGHTRDRERREKERLELRLLVGTNLVRLSQLESVDIKLYTCVVLPGILEQVVSCKDAIAQEYLMESLIQVFPDEFHLATLSPFLNSCAELALDVKVKNIIIALVDRLAASHDVTLPDDLFDIFSRQISHIIASRTTISIEDIITMQGSLINFSLKKISDEKQREESINAVLAATLKAIQDMHVVTINLRSNLGKEMFRFLKLPFNLSNSSLASSIDGSNVPVTGSEYGGLIKMSLKLTNYKELLKSCADIELHKQIILTLINATLENYSEDSIRPSERLSLSEIETFLTQLCAPLVNGTNQVQITKGDLVPENGQVVDDQDEDFVDEQLLLSRFIHFLLLPQCIDSGSEDKATDSDADSINLLDTTYLALNSARKILTTGGASRIRYTYPSLVFEALQLSLRYTKLKELDAKWEKKCQKIYQYANQMIMTLLKEGNCPELCLRLFLEAALNSAKSGVSDRESISYEFISQAFAIYEEEISDSKEQTLCLMLIICTVKNVRFENMDNYSPLRTQCCLNCGKLVKKSDQCRAILAASALFIRTDENSVESLEPEIVKCFRKCVKISSSLLDNALQLQLYVEILSHLTLYVKYSNTDINDLIGQLVSQINERRQEAALPELMAAQYNNTLIFLKKNGLDIATIDAQ
;
A
#
# COMPACT_ATOMS: atom_id res chain seq x y z
N MET A 1 16.33 31.76 13.06
CA MET A 1 17.01 32.16 14.31
C MET A 1 18.14 31.17 14.56
N PRO A 2 19.38 31.61 14.78
CA PRO A 2 20.44 30.68 15.15
C PRO A 2 20.10 30.11 16.54
N GLN A 3 20.14 28.78 16.68
CA GLN A 3 19.95 28.11 17.95
C GLN A 3 20.99 28.65 18.94
N VAL A 4 20.52 29.21 20.05
CA VAL A 4 21.36 29.62 21.17
C VAL A 4 21.98 28.32 21.74
N MET A 5 23.28 28.13 21.51
CA MET A 5 24.04 26.99 22.03
C MET A 5 24.03 27.02 23.57
N SER A 6 23.99 25.85 24.20
CA SER A 6 23.98 25.77 25.66
C SER A 6 25.36 26.15 26.23
N PRO A 7 25.46 26.80 27.41
CA PRO A 7 26.74 27.23 28.00
C PRO A 7 27.71 26.08 28.28
N THR A 8 27.21 24.84 28.35
CA THR A 8 28.01 23.61 28.47
C THR A 8 28.65 23.15 27.15
N GLU A 9 28.08 23.49 26.00
CA GLU A 9 28.63 23.15 24.68
C GLU A 9 29.78 24.10 24.33
N GLU A 10 29.62 25.40 24.59
CA GLU A 10 30.69 26.40 24.37
C GLU A 10 31.96 26.13 25.19
N ALA A 11 31.81 25.58 26.41
CA ALA A 11 32.95 25.20 27.24
C ALA A 11 33.66 23.94 26.70
N ASN A 12 32.91 22.99 26.13
CA ASN A 12 33.49 21.79 25.51
C ASN A 12 34.24 22.13 24.21
N ASP A 13 33.71 23.05 23.40
CA ASP A 13 34.34 23.46 22.14
C ASP A 13 35.66 24.19 22.40
N LYS A 14 35.72 25.05 23.42
CA LYS A 14 36.99 25.71 23.82
C LYS A 14 38.05 24.71 24.27
N LEU A 15 37.67 23.71 25.09
CA LEU A 15 38.58 22.65 25.51
C LEU A 15 39.07 21.80 24.32
N LEU A 16 38.18 21.55 23.35
CA LEU A 16 38.54 20.84 22.12
C LEU A 16 39.56 21.64 21.29
N ASP A 17 39.33 22.93 21.09
CA ASP A 17 40.21 23.82 20.32
C ASP A 17 41.60 23.95 20.96
N GLU A 18 41.67 24.01 22.29
CA GLU A 18 42.93 24.02 23.03
C GLU A 18 43.72 22.72 22.82
N SER A 19 43.07 21.55 22.98
CA SER A 19 43.71 20.26 22.74
C SER A 19 44.10 20.06 21.27
N LEU A 20 43.28 20.49 20.30
CA LEU A 20 43.62 20.43 18.87
C LEU A 20 44.82 21.33 18.53
N SER A 21 44.91 22.51 19.14
CA SER A 21 46.05 23.40 18.99
C SER A 21 47.33 22.79 19.56
N SER A 22 47.26 22.16 20.73
CA SER A 22 48.36 21.40 21.34
C SER A 22 48.84 20.27 20.42
N ILE A 23 47.91 19.48 19.84
CA ILE A 23 48.24 18.42 18.88
C ILE A 23 48.93 18.96 17.63
N LYS A 24 48.48 20.09 17.07
CA LYS A 24 49.13 20.72 15.91
C LYS A 24 50.57 21.13 16.21
N VAL A 25 50.82 21.71 17.38
CA VAL A 25 52.16 22.10 17.81
C VAL A 25 53.06 20.87 17.99
N GLN A 26 52.59 19.85 18.73
CA GLN A 26 53.40 18.66 18.98
C GLN A 26 53.63 17.82 17.71
N SER A 27 52.65 17.71 16.83
CA SER A 27 52.80 16.98 15.56
C SER A 27 53.73 17.68 14.58
N PHE A 28 53.76 19.02 14.55
CA PHE A 28 54.76 19.78 13.78
C PHE A 28 56.18 19.49 14.26
N HIS A 29 56.41 19.53 15.58
CA HIS A 29 57.71 19.19 16.16
C HIS A 29 58.09 17.73 15.92
N MET A 30 57.14 16.81 16.02
CA MET A 30 57.34 15.39 15.69
C MET A 30 57.83 15.24 14.25
N LYS A 31 57.15 15.82 13.26
CA LYS A 31 57.55 15.74 11.83
C LYS A 31 58.94 16.33 11.60
N CYS A 32 59.23 17.51 12.17
CA CYS A 32 60.56 18.12 12.08
C CYS A 32 61.68 17.26 12.67
N CYS A 33 61.40 16.49 13.74
CA CYS A 33 62.37 15.55 14.32
C CYS A 33 62.55 14.29 13.46
N LEU A 34 61.47 13.81 12.82
CA LEU A 34 61.54 12.70 11.86
C LEU A 34 62.38 13.07 10.64
N ASP A 35 62.19 14.27 10.07
CA ASP A 35 63.00 14.77 8.93
C ASP A 35 64.50 14.87 9.26
N LYS A 36 64.83 15.05 10.55
CA LYS A 36 66.21 15.13 11.07
C LYS A 36 66.79 13.77 11.48
N GLY A 37 66.06 12.67 11.30
CA GLY A 37 66.47 11.32 11.70
C GLY A 37 66.51 11.08 13.22
N LYS A 38 65.88 11.96 14.02
CA LYS A 38 65.89 11.88 15.47
C LYS A 38 64.66 11.16 16.03
N LEU A 39 64.65 9.83 15.91
CA LEU A 39 63.49 9.00 16.26
C LEU A 39 63.06 9.14 17.74
N MET A 40 64.00 9.12 18.70
CA MET A 40 63.66 9.18 20.13
C MET A 40 63.04 10.52 20.54
N GLU A 41 63.50 11.63 19.97
CA GLU A 41 62.90 12.96 20.20
C GLU A 41 61.50 13.02 19.55
N ALA A 42 61.33 12.44 18.37
CA ALA A 42 60.03 12.35 17.71
C ALA A 42 59.01 11.53 18.53
N LEU A 43 59.41 10.38 19.08
CA LEU A 43 58.56 9.55 19.96
C LEU A 43 58.15 10.28 21.25
N LYS A 44 59.02 11.14 21.79
CA LYS A 44 58.68 11.98 22.95
C LYS A 44 57.60 13.01 22.59
N HIS A 45 57.72 13.67 21.44
CA HIS A 45 56.68 14.58 20.94
C HIS A 45 55.37 13.86 20.61
N ALA A 46 55.44 12.65 20.03
CA ALA A 46 54.29 11.79 19.82
C ALA A 46 53.61 11.38 21.14
N SER A 47 54.39 11.05 22.18
CA SER A 47 53.87 10.71 23.51
C SER A 47 53.17 11.89 24.19
N ASN A 48 53.72 13.11 24.03
CA ASN A 48 53.08 14.34 24.52
C ASN A 48 51.77 14.62 23.77
N MET A 49 51.76 14.48 22.44
CA MET A 49 50.54 14.58 21.62
C MET A 49 49.47 13.58 22.08
N LEU A 50 49.85 12.32 22.29
CA LEU A 50 48.94 11.26 22.75
C LEU A 50 48.45 11.45 24.19
N SER A 51 49.13 12.28 24.98
CA SER A 51 48.70 12.57 26.35
C SER A 51 47.40 13.39 26.37
N GLU A 52 47.06 14.12 25.30
CA GLU A 52 45.78 14.83 25.15
C GLU A 52 44.58 13.86 25.10
N LEU A 53 44.76 12.64 24.54
CA LEU A 53 43.72 11.60 24.52
C LEU A 53 43.37 11.04 25.91
N ARG A 54 44.09 11.45 26.95
CA ARG A 54 43.80 11.09 28.35
C ARG A 54 42.72 11.96 28.98
N THR A 55 42.17 12.95 28.29
CA THR A 55 41.05 13.72 28.83
C THR A 55 39.80 12.85 29.02
N SER A 56 38.97 13.19 30.02
CA SER A 56 37.62 12.62 30.23
C SER A 56 36.53 13.70 30.22
N LEU A 57 36.90 14.95 29.95
CA LEU A 57 35.98 16.09 30.01
C LEU A 57 35.23 16.30 28.69
N LEU A 58 35.76 15.77 27.60
CA LEU A 58 35.19 15.92 26.26
C LEU A 58 33.97 15.02 26.05
N SER A 59 33.03 15.52 25.26
CA SER A 59 31.95 14.70 24.70
C SER A 59 32.49 13.61 23.76
N PRO A 60 31.77 12.49 23.55
CA PRO A 60 32.20 11.46 22.60
C PRO A 60 32.45 11.96 21.18
N ARG A 61 31.65 12.92 20.71
CA ARG A 61 31.83 13.56 19.39
C ARG A 61 33.10 14.40 19.33
N SER A 62 33.33 15.27 20.31
CA SER A 62 34.55 16.06 20.41
C SER A 62 35.79 15.15 20.56
N TYR A 63 35.66 14.04 21.31
CA TYR A 63 36.70 13.04 21.45
C TYR A 63 36.98 12.28 20.14
N TYR A 64 35.94 12.00 19.34
CA TYR A 64 36.10 11.42 18.00
C TYR A 64 36.90 12.35 17.07
N GLU A 65 36.61 13.65 17.07
CA GLU A 65 37.36 14.65 16.29
C GLU A 65 38.83 14.73 16.73
N LEU A 66 39.07 14.73 18.04
CA LEU A 66 40.41 14.68 18.62
C LEU A 66 41.16 13.39 18.21
N TYR A 67 40.48 12.25 18.28
CA TYR A 67 40.99 10.94 17.89
C TYR A 67 41.37 10.92 16.39
N MET A 68 40.52 11.44 15.51
CA MET A 68 40.81 11.51 14.08
C MET A 68 42.03 12.39 13.80
N ALA A 69 42.16 13.54 14.47
CA ALA A 69 43.32 14.40 14.36
C ALA A 69 44.61 13.68 14.79
N VAL A 70 44.60 12.98 15.93
CA VAL A 70 45.78 12.26 16.43
C VAL A 70 46.15 11.07 15.55
N THR A 71 45.18 10.26 15.13
CA THR A 71 45.44 9.08 14.30
C THR A 71 45.98 9.45 12.92
N ASP A 72 45.52 10.55 12.33
CA ASP A 72 46.10 11.08 11.09
C ASP A 72 47.58 11.46 11.27
N GLN A 73 47.94 12.08 12.40
CA GLN A 73 49.35 12.37 12.70
C GLN A 73 50.17 11.11 12.97
N LEU A 74 49.60 10.10 13.63
CA LEU A 74 50.28 8.82 13.87
C LEU A 74 50.55 8.04 12.58
N ARG A 75 49.70 8.15 11.54
CA ARG A 75 49.99 7.52 10.23
C ARG A 75 51.28 8.02 9.60
N HIS A 76 51.61 9.31 9.75
CA HIS A 76 52.90 9.83 9.29
C HIS A 76 54.08 9.18 10.02
N LEU A 77 53.95 8.95 11.33
CA LEU A 77 54.95 8.24 12.11
C LEU A 77 55.05 6.77 11.69
N GLU A 78 53.92 6.11 11.44
CA GLU A 78 53.88 4.73 10.95
C GLU A 78 54.59 4.58 9.60
N MET A 79 54.27 5.44 8.62
CA MET A 79 54.90 5.41 7.30
C MET A 79 56.43 5.58 7.40
N TYR A 80 56.88 6.55 8.19
CA TYR A 80 58.32 6.75 8.44
C TYR A 80 58.97 5.51 9.06
N LEU A 81 58.33 4.90 10.05
CA LEU A 81 58.85 3.71 10.71
C LEU A 81 58.93 2.50 9.76
N VAL A 82 57.95 2.32 8.86
CA VAL A 82 58.00 1.26 7.84
C VAL A 82 59.19 1.47 6.89
N ASP A 83 59.38 2.71 6.40
CA ASP A 83 60.46 3.04 5.46
C ASP A 83 61.85 2.88 6.09
N GLU A 84 62.02 3.28 7.35
CA GLU A 84 63.28 3.14 8.09
C GLU A 84 63.58 1.68 8.43
N PHE A 85 62.56 0.87 8.75
CA PHE A 85 62.75 -0.54 9.06
C PHE A 85 63.17 -1.35 7.81
N GLN A 86 62.73 -0.97 6.61
CA GLN A 86 63.22 -1.57 5.36
C GLN A 86 64.69 -1.23 5.06
N ARG A 87 65.21 -0.13 5.62
CA ARG A 87 66.58 0.36 5.37
C ARG A 87 67.59 -0.16 6.39
N ASP A 88 67.21 -0.29 7.66
CA ASP A 88 68.13 -0.66 8.75
C ASP A 88 67.49 -1.69 9.69
N ASN A 89 67.91 -2.96 9.59
CA ASN A 89 67.36 -4.14 10.30
C ASN A 89 67.58 -4.14 11.84
N LYS A 90 67.92 -3.01 12.46
CA LYS A 90 68.36 -2.93 13.87
C LYS A 90 67.29 -2.48 14.86
N ILE A 91 66.03 -2.44 14.47
CA ILE A 91 64.92 -1.86 15.26
C ILE A 91 64.22 -2.93 16.14
N PHE A 92 64.90 -4.02 16.53
CA PHE A 92 64.31 -5.09 17.35
C PHE A 92 63.97 -4.63 18.78
N GLU A 93 64.74 -3.69 19.33
CA GLU A 93 64.54 -3.13 20.69
C GLU A 93 63.38 -2.11 20.74
N LEU A 94 62.83 -1.67 19.60
CA LEU A 94 61.85 -0.58 19.58
C LEU A 94 60.51 -0.97 20.22
N TYR A 95 60.09 -2.23 20.09
CA TYR A 95 58.87 -2.74 20.72
C TYR A 95 58.96 -2.70 22.25
N GLU A 96 60.15 -2.89 22.82
CA GLU A 96 60.40 -2.73 24.25
C GLU A 96 60.56 -1.24 24.62
N LEU A 97 61.27 -0.46 23.80
CA LEU A 97 61.56 0.94 24.07
C LEU A 97 60.30 1.80 24.21
N VAL A 98 59.28 1.57 23.38
CA VAL A 98 58.01 2.30 23.49
C VAL A 98 57.21 1.95 24.75
N GLN A 99 57.50 0.81 25.40
CA GLN A 99 56.83 0.41 26.64
C GLN A 99 57.31 1.23 27.85
N TYR A 100 58.49 1.86 27.79
CA TYR A 100 58.99 2.76 28.85
C TYR A 100 58.18 4.06 28.98
N ALA A 101 57.23 4.33 28.08
CA ALA A 101 56.31 5.45 28.23
C ALA A 101 55.46 5.31 29.51
N GLY A 102 55.63 6.23 30.46
CA GLY A 102 55.00 6.15 31.79
C GLY A 102 53.46 6.08 31.77
N ASN A 103 52.80 6.79 30.85
CA ASN A 103 51.34 6.79 30.72
C ASN A 103 50.84 5.66 29.80
N ILE A 104 49.82 4.92 30.24
CA ILE A 104 49.29 3.76 29.51
C ILE A 104 48.70 4.09 28.13
N VAL A 105 47.98 5.21 27.98
CA VAL A 105 47.33 5.58 26.70
C VAL A 105 48.40 5.86 25.63
N PRO A 106 49.35 6.81 25.81
CA PRO A 106 50.46 6.98 24.87
C PRO A 106 51.25 5.70 24.59
N ARG A 107 51.50 4.90 25.63
CA ARG A 107 52.22 3.63 25.52
C ARG A 107 51.55 2.69 24.54
N LEU A 108 50.25 2.43 24.70
CA LEU A 108 49.54 1.45 23.88
C LEU A 108 49.35 1.93 22.44
N TYR A 109 49.10 3.22 22.19
CA TYR A 109 49.01 3.74 20.81
C TYR A 109 50.36 3.63 20.08
N LEU A 110 51.48 3.94 20.74
CA LEU A 110 52.82 3.74 20.18
C LEU A 110 53.15 2.25 20.01
N LEU A 111 52.80 1.42 21.00
CA LEU A 111 53.00 -0.03 20.96
C LEU A 111 52.25 -0.68 19.78
N ILE A 112 50.99 -0.29 19.54
CA ILE A 112 50.21 -0.76 18.39
C ILE A 112 50.86 -0.32 17.07
N SER A 113 51.33 0.93 16.99
CA SER A 113 51.95 1.47 15.77
C SER A 113 53.27 0.76 15.45
N VAL A 114 54.11 0.52 16.46
CA VAL A 114 55.37 -0.25 16.31
C VAL A 114 55.07 -1.74 16.06
N GLY A 115 54.09 -2.31 16.77
CA GLY A 115 53.63 -3.68 16.57
C GLY A 115 53.19 -3.93 15.13
N LEU A 116 52.52 -2.98 14.50
CA LEU A 116 52.15 -3.08 13.09
C LEU A 116 53.37 -3.18 12.16
N VAL A 117 54.34 -2.28 12.33
CA VAL A 117 55.59 -2.28 11.55
C VAL A 117 56.31 -3.62 11.72
N TYR A 118 56.28 -4.15 12.94
CA TYR A 118 56.88 -5.42 13.29
C TYR A 118 56.17 -6.61 12.62
N MET A 119 54.83 -6.63 12.61
CA MET A 119 54.05 -7.66 11.94
C MET A 119 54.12 -7.59 10.40
N LYS A 120 54.33 -6.40 9.83
CA LYS A 120 54.55 -6.21 8.38
C LYS A 120 55.90 -6.76 7.94
N THR A 121 56.94 -6.61 8.75
CA THR A 121 58.30 -7.00 8.37
C THR A 121 58.65 -8.43 8.76
N SER A 122 58.13 -8.91 9.89
CA SER A 122 58.41 -10.25 10.43
C SER A 122 57.12 -11.07 10.54
N PRO A 123 56.74 -11.82 9.48
CA PRO A 123 55.47 -12.58 9.47
C PRO A 123 55.41 -13.70 10.51
N SER A 124 56.55 -14.26 10.92
CA SER A 124 56.64 -15.37 11.89
C SER A 124 56.21 -15.01 13.32
N CYS A 125 56.22 -13.73 13.70
CA CYS A 125 55.85 -13.27 15.05
C CYS A 125 54.42 -12.72 15.11
N ARG A 126 53.70 -12.71 13.98
CA ARG A 126 52.39 -12.06 13.82
C ARG A 126 51.37 -12.56 14.84
N LYS A 127 51.28 -13.88 15.02
CA LYS A 127 50.38 -14.51 15.99
C LYS A 127 50.64 -14.05 17.42
N GLU A 128 51.89 -14.09 17.86
CA GLU A 128 52.28 -13.72 19.23
C GLU A 128 52.03 -12.24 19.51
N ILE A 129 52.37 -11.36 18.56
CA ILE A 129 52.17 -9.91 18.70
C ILE A 129 50.68 -9.56 18.72
N LEU A 130 49.86 -10.16 17.85
CA LEU A 130 48.41 -9.91 17.83
C LEU A 130 47.77 -10.29 19.18
N ARG A 131 48.16 -11.44 19.74
CA ARG A 131 47.69 -11.88 21.06
C ARG A 131 48.16 -10.94 22.17
N ASP A 132 49.44 -10.59 22.19
CA ASP A 132 50.02 -9.66 23.17
C ASP A 132 49.32 -8.29 23.12
N LEU A 133 49.14 -7.70 21.92
CA LEU A 133 48.47 -6.40 21.78
C LEU A 133 47.03 -6.41 22.30
N VAL A 134 46.25 -7.47 22.04
CA VAL A 134 44.87 -7.59 22.56
C VAL A 134 44.85 -7.76 24.08
N GLU A 135 45.76 -8.55 24.62
CA GLU A 135 45.90 -8.78 26.06
C GLU A 135 46.34 -7.48 26.78
N MET A 136 47.33 -6.77 26.24
CA MET A 136 47.81 -5.50 26.77
C MET A 136 46.75 -4.38 26.69
N CYS A 137 45.89 -4.41 25.67
CA CYS A 137 44.73 -3.50 25.58
C CYS A 137 43.70 -3.72 26.70
N ARG A 138 43.73 -4.85 27.44
CA ARG A 138 42.90 -5.02 28.66
C ARG A 138 43.30 -4.05 29.78
N GLY A 139 44.49 -3.46 29.73
CA GLY A 139 44.91 -2.45 30.71
C GLY A 139 44.07 -1.16 30.71
N VAL A 140 43.35 -0.85 29.62
CA VAL A 140 42.50 0.34 29.51
C VAL A 140 41.03 -0.02 29.69
N GLN A 141 40.54 0.09 30.92
CA GLN A 141 39.15 -0.23 31.28
C GLN A 141 38.17 0.96 31.18
N HIS A 142 38.67 2.16 30.87
CA HIS A 142 37.82 3.33 30.68
C HIS A 142 37.02 3.20 29.37
N PRO A 143 35.67 3.28 29.38
CA PRO A 143 34.85 2.98 28.21
C PRO A 143 35.21 3.76 26.95
N LEU A 144 35.22 5.10 27.00
CA LEU A 144 35.49 5.95 25.84
C LEU A 144 36.90 5.69 25.26
N ARG A 145 37.94 5.88 26.07
CA ARG A 145 39.35 5.69 25.69
C ARG A 145 39.64 4.27 25.20
N GLY A 146 39.07 3.26 25.87
CA GLY A 146 39.25 1.85 25.52
C GLY A 146 38.59 1.50 24.17
N LEU A 147 37.38 2.02 23.91
CA LEU A 147 36.71 1.83 22.62
C LEU A 147 37.52 2.42 21.46
N PHE A 148 38.01 3.65 21.60
CA PHE A 148 38.83 4.30 20.57
C PHE A 148 40.19 3.64 20.38
N LEU A 149 40.85 3.21 21.46
CA LEU A 149 42.11 2.46 21.38
C LEU A 149 41.93 1.12 20.67
N ARG A 150 40.88 0.37 21.00
CA ARG A 150 40.57 -0.92 20.38
C ARG A 150 40.11 -0.77 18.93
N ASN A 151 39.40 0.31 18.60
CA ASN A 151 39.10 0.67 17.22
C ASN A 151 40.37 1.00 16.43
N TYR A 152 41.31 1.73 17.04
CA TYR A 152 42.62 1.99 16.44
C TYR A 152 43.40 0.68 16.20
N LEU A 153 43.43 -0.22 17.19
CA LEU A 153 44.04 -1.56 17.04
C LEU A 153 43.45 -2.30 15.83
N LEU A 154 42.13 -2.38 15.75
CA LEU A 154 41.43 -3.08 14.66
C LEU A 154 41.72 -2.45 13.29
N GLN A 155 41.69 -1.11 13.20
CA GLN A 155 41.99 -0.38 11.96
C GLN A 155 43.44 -0.59 11.51
N THR A 156 44.37 -0.57 12.45
CA THR A 156 45.82 -0.72 12.22
C THR A 156 46.14 -2.13 11.76
N CYS A 157 45.53 -3.15 12.38
CA CYS A 157 45.73 -4.56 12.03
C CYS A 157 45.03 -5.00 10.74
N ARG A 158 44.20 -4.15 10.10
CA ARG A 158 43.34 -4.52 8.96
C ARG A 158 44.08 -5.26 7.84
N HIS A 159 45.26 -4.81 7.45
CA HIS A 159 45.98 -5.38 6.30
C HIS A 159 46.97 -6.50 6.68
N VAL A 160 46.99 -6.89 7.95
CA VAL A 160 48.03 -7.77 8.51
C VAL A 160 47.44 -8.98 9.23
N LEU A 161 46.11 -9.09 9.33
CA LEU A 161 45.47 -10.30 9.86
C LEU A 161 45.79 -11.51 8.98
N PRO A 162 46.22 -12.65 9.56
CA PRO A 162 46.34 -13.90 8.81
C PRO A 162 45.02 -14.32 8.16
N ASP A 163 45.04 -14.64 6.86
CA ASP A 163 43.85 -15.05 6.10
C ASP A 163 44.06 -16.36 5.32
N GLU A 164 45.15 -17.10 5.58
CA GLU A 164 45.41 -18.41 4.95
C GLU A 164 44.88 -19.55 5.82
N LEU A 165 44.19 -20.51 5.19
CA LEU A 165 43.90 -21.82 5.77
C LEU A 165 45.23 -22.56 5.91
N GLY A 166 45.74 -22.74 7.14
CA GLY A 166 47.01 -23.44 7.36
C GLY A 166 47.02 -24.85 6.75
N GLU A 167 48.21 -25.38 6.42
CA GLU A 167 48.42 -26.67 5.74
C GLU A 167 47.82 -27.91 6.45
N ASN A 168 47.22 -27.77 7.63
CA ASN A 168 46.45 -28.82 8.30
C ASN A 168 44.98 -28.84 7.84
N GLY A 169 44.77 -28.96 6.53
CA GLY A 169 43.46 -29.10 5.87
C GLY A 169 42.72 -30.42 6.14
N LEU A 170 42.88 -31.02 7.32
CA LEU A 170 42.05 -32.12 7.79
C LEU A 170 41.61 -31.80 9.22
N ILE A 171 40.40 -31.26 9.34
CA ILE A 171 39.60 -31.39 10.56
C ILE A 171 39.34 -32.90 10.71
N SER A 172 40.26 -33.61 11.36
CA SER A 172 40.01 -34.96 11.86
C SER A 172 38.92 -34.87 12.91
N GLU A 173 37.76 -35.42 12.57
CA GLU A 173 36.79 -36.04 13.49
C GLU A 173 36.53 -35.28 14.81
N LEU A 174 35.68 -34.25 14.73
CA LEU A 174 34.70 -34.05 15.81
C LEU A 174 33.68 -35.19 15.69
N THR A 175 33.97 -36.27 16.42
CA THR A 175 33.15 -37.47 16.58
C THR A 175 31.76 -37.09 17.10
N LEU A 176 30.81 -37.01 16.18
CA LEU A 176 29.40 -37.33 16.44
C LEU A 176 29.32 -38.86 16.61
N GLY A 177 29.37 -39.32 17.87
CA GLY A 177 28.87 -40.65 18.25
C GLY A 177 27.43 -40.51 18.76
N PRO A 178 26.47 -41.36 18.33
CA PRO A 178 25.08 -41.25 18.76
C PRO A 178 24.91 -41.63 20.23
N MET A 179 23.99 -40.95 20.91
CA MET A 179 23.47 -41.37 22.20
C MET A 179 22.86 -42.77 22.10
N THR A 180 23.32 -43.67 22.96
CA THR A 180 22.50 -44.77 23.50
C THR A 180 22.72 -44.80 25.01
N ASP A 181 21.61 -44.77 25.73
CA ASP A 181 21.49 -44.92 27.19
C ASP A 181 22.23 -46.17 27.71
N GLU A 182 22.92 -46.04 28.85
CA GLU A 182 22.71 -46.86 30.06
C GLU A 182 23.72 -46.52 31.19
N ASP A 183 23.18 -46.52 32.42
CA ASP A 183 23.84 -46.77 33.71
C ASP A 183 24.59 -45.69 34.51
N LYS A 184 23.78 -44.98 35.32
CA LYS A 184 23.79 -44.94 36.81
C LYS A 184 25.12 -45.02 37.60
N SER A 185 25.25 -44.02 38.47
CA SER A 185 25.75 -44.06 39.87
C SER A 185 27.28 -44.17 40.03
N THR A 186 27.98 -43.42 40.87
CA THR A 186 27.74 -43.09 42.28
C THR A 186 28.72 -41.98 42.73
N ASN A 187 28.20 -41.09 43.59
CA ASN A 187 28.85 -40.55 44.80
C ASN A 187 30.19 -39.79 44.78
N ASN A 188 30.05 -38.54 45.25
CA ASN A 188 30.62 -38.00 46.51
C ASN A 188 31.83 -37.04 46.46
N ASN A 189 31.54 -35.89 47.06
CA ASN A 189 32.31 -35.13 48.03
C ASN A 189 33.10 -33.89 47.58
N GLU A 190 32.49 -32.75 47.93
CA GLU A 190 33.00 -31.71 48.84
C GLU A 190 34.26 -30.93 48.44
N GLY A 191 34.02 -29.66 48.09
CA GLY A 191 34.53 -28.50 48.82
C GLY A 191 36.03 -28.21 48.77
N GLU A 192 36.43 -27.14 48.06
CA GLU A 192 37.35 -26.12 48.58
C GLU A 192 37.31 -24.85 47.71
N THR A 193 37.27 -23.70 48.38
CA THR A 193 37.35 -22.33 47.85
C THR A 193 38.76 -21.98 47.32
N PRO A 194 38.93 -20.88 46.56
CA PRO A 194 40.02 -20.75 45.60
C PRO A 194 41.34 -20.38 46.27
N LYS A 195 42.40 -21.14 45.98
CA LYS A 195 43.78 -20.78 46.33
C LYS A 195 44.39 -19.94 45.21
N GLU A 196 44.84 -18.76 45.61
CA GLU A 196 45.81 -17.90 44.94
C GLU A 196 46.94 -18.72 44.31
N THR A 197 47.28 -18.41 43.06
CA THR A 197 48.54 -18.80 42.43
C THR A 197 49.00 -17.61 41.60
N GLN A 198 49.77 -16.73 42.24
CA GLN A 198 51.22 -16.61 42.06
C GLN A 198 51.64 -16.13 40.67
N PHE A 199 52.01 -14.84 40.64
CA PHE A 199 52.92 -14.24 39.68
C PHE A 199 54.09 -15.18 39.35
N VAL A 200 54.19 -15.60 38.09
CA VAL A 200 55.44 -16.09 37.52
C VAL A 200 55.92 -15.04 36.54
N GLY A 201 56.84 -14.21 37.00
CA GLY A 201 57.66 -13.40 36.12
C GLY A 201 58.44 -14.33 35.19
N THR A 202 58.26 -14.17 33.88
CA THR A 202 59.05 -14.92 32.92
C THR A 202 60.16 -14.01 32.42
N ASN A 203 61.37 -14.30 32.92
CA ASN A 203 62.62 -13.69 32.47
C ASN A 203 62.79 -13.90 30.96
N VAL A 204 63.13 -12.80 30.28
CA VAL A 204 63.69 -12.81 28.94
C VAL A 204 65.04 -13.52 28.99
N GLY A 205 65.05 -14.78 28.53
CA GLY A 205 66.27 -15.56 28.29
C GLY A 205 66.66 -15.49 26.82
N LEU A 206 67.51 -14.53 26.46
CA LEU A 206 68.28 -14.57 25.23
C LEU A 206 69.30 -15.72 25.33
N HIS A 207 69.07 -16.80 24.58
CA HIS A 207 70.15 -17.74 24.25
C HIS A 207 70.86 -17.25 22.98
N PRO A 208 72.20 -17.12 22.98
CA PRO A 208 72.96 -16.81 21.77
C PRO A 208 73.22 -18.11 21.00
N ASN A 209 73.07 -18.03 19.68
CA ASN A 209 73.37 -19.05 18.66
C ASN A 209 72.37 -20.21 18.53
N GLY A 210 71.40 -20.01 17.65
CA GLY A 210 70.57 -21.04 17.03
C GLY A 210 69.63 -20.36 16.05
N ASP A 211 69.65 -20.79 14.78
CA ASP A 211 68.79 -20.27 13.72
C ASP A 211 67.33 -20.16 14.19
N PRO A 212 66.60 -19.08 13.86
CA PRO A 212 65.24 -18.91 14.32
C PRO A 212 64.38 -20.02 13.74
N LYS A 213 63.86 -20.89 14.61
CA LYS A 213 62.79 -21.84 14.26
C LYS A 213 61.69 -21.02 13.57
N ALA A 214 61.31 -21.44 12.36
CA ALA A 214 60.23 -20.84 11.60
C ALA A 214 58.96 -20.81 12.47
N GLY A 215 58.66 -19.64 13.04
CA GLY A 215 57.43 -19.41 13.78
C GLY A 215 56.26 -19.47 12.81
N ASP A 216 55.21 -20.18 13.20
CA ASP A 216 53.96 -20.29 12.46
C ASP A 216 53.40 -18.87 12.22
N PRO A 217 53.21 -18.42 10.96
CA PRO A 217 52.75 -17.08 10.64
C PRO A 217 51.30 -16.79 11.09
N GLY A 218 50.62 -17.77 11.68
CA GLY A 218 49.27 -17.67 12.19
C GLY A 218 48.23 -18.04 11.13
N THR A 219 47.09 -18.55 11.58
CA THR A 219 46.00 -19.02 10.73
C THR A 219 44.79 -18.08 10.79
N VAL A 220 43.82 -18.26 9.90
CA VAL A 220 42.52 -17.57 9.95
C VAL A 220 41.83 -17.70 11.32
N MET A 221 42.02 -18.83 12.02
CA MET A 221 41.49 -19.02 13.38
C MET A 221 42.05 -18.01 14.38
N ASP A 222 43.35 -17.73 14.30
CA ASP A 222 43.99 -16.75 15.19
C ASP A 222 43.43 -15.34 14.93
N SER A 223 43.12 -15.01 13.67
CA SER A 223 42.43 -13.77 13.30
C SER A 223 41.02 -13.70 13.85
N ILE A 224 40.24 -14.79 13.77
CA ILE A 224 38.88 -14.87 14.31
C ILE A 224 38.90 -14.71 15.82
N GLU A 225 39.76 -15.44 16.53
CA GLU A 225 39.92 -15.34 17.99
C GLU A 225 40.32 -13.92 18.41
N PHE A 226 41.26 -13.31 17.69
CA PHE A 226 41.67 -11.92 17.91
C PHE A 226 40.50 -10.95 17.78
N VAL A 227 39.74 -11.02 16.68
CA VAL A 227 38.63 -10.08 16.44
C VAL A 227 37.49 -10.34 17.40
N LEU A 228 37.15 -11.60 17.71
CA LEU A 228 36.12 -11.95 18.70
C LEU A 228 36.49 -11.51 20.12
N ALA A 229 37.75 -11.68 20.54
CA ALA A 229 38.23 -11.19 21.82
C ALA A 229 38.16 -9.65 21.89
N ASN A 230 38.52 -8.96 20.81
CA ASN A 230 38.40 -7.50 20.74
C ASN A 230 36.93 -7.06 20.77
N PHE A 231 36.06 -7.74 20.03
CA PHE A 231 34.62 -7.52 20.02
C PHE A 231 34.00 -7.69 21.41
N ALA A 232 34.31 -8.79 22.11
CA ALA A 232 33.81 -9.06 23.45
C ALA A 232 34.20 -7.94 24.44
N GLU A 233 35.45 -7.49 24.41
CA GLU A 233 35.91 -6.39 25.28
C GLU A 233 35.30 -5.03 24.87
N MET A 234 35.16 -4.74 23.58
CA MET A 234 34.50 -3.51 23.12
C MET A 234 33.01 -3.50 23.52
N ASN A 235 32.31 -4.63 23.40
CA ASN A 235 30.93 -4.76 23.84
C ASN A 235 30.82 -4.53 25.36
N LYS A 236 31.69 -5.13 26.17
CA LYS A 236 31.73 -4.89 27.63
C LYS A 236 31.97 -3.43 27.97
N LEU A 237 32.91 -2.76 27.30
CA LEU A 237 33.18 -1.33 27.51
C LEU A 237 31.97 -0.48 27.12
N TRP A 238 31.32 -0.79 26.01
CA TRP A 238 30.14 -0.07 25.54
C TRP A 238 28.94 -0.22 26.46
N VAL A 239 28.68 -1.43 27.00
CA VAL A 239 27.65 -1.65 28.03
C VAL A 239 28.02 -0.94 29.33
N ARG A 240 29.29 -0.95 29.72
CA ARG A 240 29.77 -0.22 30.90
C ARG A 240 29.51 1.29 30.83
N MET A 241 29.45 1.88 29.63
CA MET A 241 29.07 3.30 29.46
C MET A 241 27.69 3.60 30.04
N GLN A 242 26.75 2.64 30.04
CA GLN A 242 25.41 2.84 30.58
C GLN A 242 25.43 3.23 32.06
N HIS A 243 26.36 2.61 32.81
CA HIS A 243 26.47 2.73 34.26
C HIS A 243 27.49 3.78 34.72
N LEU A 244 28.19 4.43 33.78
CA LEU A 244 29.18 5.45 34.10
C LEU A 244 28.50 6.80 34.37
N GLY A 245 28.66 7.37 35.57
CA GLY A 245 28.14 8.70 35.91
C GLY A 245 26.77 8.70 36.60
N HIS A 246 26.13 9.87 36.72
CA HIS A 246 24.90 10.02 37.50
C HIS A 246 23.68 9.49 36.75
N THR A 247 22.70 8.95 37.48
CA THR A 247 21.41 8.46 36.94
C THR A 247 20.63 9.50 36.11
N ARG A 248 20.78 10.80 36.41
CA ARG A 248 20.10 11.89 35.68
C ARG A 248 20.56 12.02 34.24
N ASP A 249 21.81 11.66 33.95
CA ASP A 249 22.38 11.80 32.60
C ASP A 249 22.18 10.53 31.76
N ARG A 250 21.29 9.62 32.16
CA ARG A 250 21.04 8.33 31.48
C ARG A 250 20.63 8.53 30.02
N GLU A 251 19.66 9.39 29.73
CA GLU A 251 19.21 9.64 28.36
C GLU A 251 20.31 10.22 27.47
N ARG A 252 21.14 11.11 28.02
CA ARG A 252 22.30 11.67 27.33
C ARG A 252 23.30 10.56 26.97
N ARG A 253 23.57 9.64 27.90
CA ARG A 253 24.45 8.50 27.66
C ARG A 253 23.89 7.53 26.64
N GLU A 254 22.58 7.30 26.63
CA GLU A 254 21.96 6.44 25.63
C GLU A 254 22.13 7.02 24.21
N LYS A 255 21.99 8.35 24.04
CA LYS A 255 22.32 9.03 22.78
C LYS A 255 23.79 8.92 22.40
N GLU A 256 24.69 9.21 23.34
CA GLU A 256 26.13 9.08 23.15
C GLU A 256 26.56 7.63 22.80
N ARG A 257 25.92 6.63 23.40
CA ARG A 257 26.13 5.21 23.10
C ARG A 257 25.66 4.85 21.70
N LEU A 258 24.54 5.40 21.24
CA LEU A 258 24.03 5.19 19.88
C LEU A 258 24.97 5.80 18.82
N GLU A 259 25.68 6.89 19.12
CA GLU A 259 26.70 7.44 18.21
C GLU A 259 27.92 6.52 18.12
N LEU A 260 28.37 5.97 19.25
CA LEU A 260 29.57 5.12 19.32
C LEU A 260 29.35 3.66 18.88
N ARG A 261 28.11 3.24 18.65
CA ARG A 261 27.78 1.84 18.29
C ARG A 261 28.55 1.35 17.05
N LEU A 262 28.81 2.24 16.10
CA LEU A 262 29.55 1.95 14.86
C LEU A 262 30.98 1.45 15.12
N LEU A 263 31.62 1.88 16.22
CA LEU A 263 32.95 1.41 16.61
C LEU A 263 32.93 -0.08 16.95
N VAL A 264 31.89 -0.53 17.66
CA VAL A 264 31.71 -1.94 18.00
C VAL A 264 31.38 -2.74 16.74
N GLY A 265 30.47 -2.23 15.90
CA GLY A 265 30.07 -2.86 14.63
C GLY A 265 31.21 -3.05 13.63
N THR A 266 32.24 -2.22 13.68
CA THR A 266 33.43 -2.35 12.81
C THR A 266 34.16 -3.69 13.00
N ASN A 267 34.07 -4.31 14.19
CA ASN A 267 34.61 -5.66 14.41
C ASN A 267 33.87 -6.72 13.56
N LEU A 268 32.55 -6.62 13.47
CA LEU A 268 31.73 -7.55 12.68
C LEU A 268 32.05 -7.38 11.18
N VAL A 269 32.16 -6.12 10.72
CA VAL A 269 32.57 -5.81 9.35
C VAL A 269 33.96 -6.38 9.05
N ARG A 270 34.86 -6.43 10.03
CA ARG A 270 36.17 -7.03 9.84
C ARG A 270 36.09 -8.54 9.69
N LEU A 271 35.24 -9.21 10.47
CA LEU A 271 35.01 -10.65 10.34
C LEU A 271 34.42 -11.02 8.97
N SER A 272 33.53 -10.20 8.40
CA SER A 272 32.95 -10.45 7.08
C SER A 272 33.91 -10.17 5.92
N GLN A 273 35.03 -9.49 6.15
CA GLN A 273 36.05 -9.19 5.14
C GLN A 273 37.13 -10.29 5.03
N LEU A 274 37.11 -11.31 5.89
CA LEU A 274 38.04 -12.42 5.81
C LEU A 274 37.56 -13.39 4.73
N GLU A 275 38.38 -13.60 3.69
CA GLU A 275 37.98 -14.35 2.49
C GLU A 275 37.88 -15.86 2.77
N SER A 276 38.67 -16.36 3.72
CA SER A 276 38.73 -17.78 4.07
C SER A 276 37.65 -18.24 5.07
N VAL A 277 36.66 -17.40 5.38
CA VAL A 277 35.56 -17.77 6.30
C VAL A 277 34.47 -18.54 5.55
N ASP A 278 34.59 -19.86 5.58
CA ASP A 278 33.57 -20.77 5.07
C ASP A 278 32.30 -20.82 5.94
N ILE A 279 31.18 -21.25 5.35
CA ILE A 279 29.89 -21.46 6.04
C ILE A 279 30.04 -22.33 7.30
N LYS A 280 30.90 -23.36 7.25
CA LYS A 280 31.16 -24.26 8.38
C LYS A 280 31.87 -23.54 9.52
N LEU A 281 32.87 -22.72 9.20
CA LEU A 281 33.63 -21.97 10.19
C LEU A 281 32.75 -20.88 10.82
N TYR A 282 31.92 -20.24 10.01
CA TYR A 282 30.93 -19.28 10.49
C TYR A 282 29.93 -19.93 11.46
N THR A 283 29.36 -21.08 11.10
CA THR A 283 28.34 -21.78 11.91
C THR A 283 28.91 -22.32 13.23
N CYS A 284 30.14 -22.84 13.23
CA CYS A 284 30.71 -23.49 14.40
C CYS A 284 31.43 -22.53 15.37
N VAL A 285 32.02 -21.44 14.87
CA VAL A 285 32.93 -20.60 15.67
C VAL A 285 32.49 -19.14 15.70
N VAL A 286 32.33 -18.51 14.53
CA VAL A 286 32.10 -17.05 14.45
C VAL A 286 30.73 -16.68 15.02
N LEU A 287 29.66 -17.32 14.54
CA LEU A 287 28.30 -16.99 14.95
C LEU A 287 28.06 -17.32 16.44
N PRO A 288 28.38 -18.52 16.96
CA PRO A 288 28.23 -18.81 18.39
C PRO A 288 29.02 -17.82 19.26
N GLY A 289 30.24 -17.46 18.87
CA GLY A 289 31.06 -16.49 19.59
C GLY A 289 30.43 -15.10 19.64
N ILE A 290 29.77 -14.64 18.57
CA ILE A 290 29.05 -13.37 18.56
C ILE A 290 27.77 -13.48 19.41
N LEU A 291 26.96 -14.52 19.20
CA LEU A 291 25.68 -14.71 19.89
C LEU A 291 25.84 -14.85 21.40
N GLU A 292 26.88 -15.55 21.87
CA GLU A 292 27.19 -15.65 23.29
C GLU A 292 27.41 -14.26 23.91
N GLN A 293 28.12 -13.36 23.22
CA GLN A 293 28.34 -11.99 23.70
C GLN A 293 27.06 -11.14 23.65
N VAL A 294 26.16 -11.38 22.69
CA VAL A 294 24.89 -10.67 22.59
C VAL A 294 23.93 -11.11 23.70
N VAL A 295 23.78 -12.42 23.94
CA VAL A 295 22.87 -12.93 24.98
C VAL A 295 23.39 -12.59 26.38
N SER A 296 24.70 -12.67 26.60
CA SER A 296 25.30 -12.38 27.91
C SER A 296 25.29 -10.90 28.31
N CYS A 297 25.19 -9.96 27.37
CA CYS A 297 25.33 -8.54 27.68
C CYS A 297 24.12 -7.93 28.41
N LYS A 298 22.92 -8.51 28.24
CA LYS A 298 21.65 -8.11 28.89
C LYS A 298 21.33 -6.60 28.81
N ASP A 299 21.82 -5.90 27.79
CA ASP A 299 21.56 -4.49 27.54
C ASP A 299 20.77 -4.32 26.23
N ALA A 300 19.62 -3.65 26.31
CA ALA A 300 18.66 -3.63 25.20
C ALA A 300 19.20 -2.92 23.95
N ILE A 301 19.89 -1.79 24.13
CA ILE A 301 20.48 -1.01 23.03
C ILE A 301 21.57 -1.82 22.33
N ALA A 302 22.41 -2.52 23.10
CA ALA A 302 23.46 -3.35 22.55
C ALA A 302 22.91 -4.55 21.80
N GLN A 303 21.93 -5.25 22.38
CA GLN A 303 21.31 -6.40 21.74
C GLN A 303 20.60 -6.02 20.43
N GLU A 304 19.81 -4.93 20.42
CA GLU A 304 19.12 -4.45 19.20
C GLU A 304 20.12 -4.15 18.09
N TYR A 305 21.13 -3.32 18.36
CA TYR A 305 22.10 -2.91 17.35
C TYR A 305 22.98 -4.06 16.84
N LEU A 306 23.46 -4.93 17.74
CA LEU A 306 24.38 -6.01 17.35
C LEU A 306 23.68 -7.06 16.49
N MET A 307 22.42 -7.38 16.79
CA MET A 307 21.63 -8.30 15.99
C MET A 307 21.30 -7.71 14.61
N GLU A 308 20.93 -6.43 14.53
CA GLU A 308 20.75 -5.74 13.25
C GLU A 308 22.05 -5.66 12.44
N SER A 309 23.18 -5.37 13.10
CA SER A 309 24.49 -5.32 12.45
C SER A 309 24.92 -6.67 11.90
N LEU A 310 24.62 -7.77 12.61
CA LEU A 310 24.88 -9.13 12.14
C LEU A 310 24.12 -9.41 10.85
N ILE A 311 22.84 -9.02 10.77
CA ILE A 311 22.03 -9.10 9.55
C ILE A 311 22.66 -8.25 8.44
N GLN A 312 23.02 -6.99 8.71
CA GLN A 312 23.51 -6.08 7.68
C GLN A 312 24.87 -6.48 7.09
N VAL A 313 25.76 -7.04 7.91
CA VAL A 313 27.18 -7.21 7.58
C VAL A 313 27.48 -8.53 6.88
N PHE A 314 26.85 -9.64 7.30
CA PHE A 314 27.12 -10.97 6.73
C PHE A 314 26.23 -11.27 5.51
N PRO A 315 26.71 -12.01 4.50
CA PRO A 315 25.93 -12.35 3.29
C PRO A 315 24.74 -13.27 3.60
N ASP A 316 23.78 -13.33 2.67
CA ASP A 316 22.52 -14.06 2.85
C ASP A 316 22.69 -15.58 2.98
N GLU A 317 23.70 -16.16 2.33
CA GLU A 317 24.04 -17.59 2.42
C GLU A 317 24.32 -18.03 3.87
N PHE A 318 25.01 -17.18 4.64
CA PHE A 318 25.33 -17.45 6.04
C PHE A 318 24.08 -17.39 6.91
N HIS A 319 23.19 -16.44 6.62
CA HIS A 319 21.93 -16.33 7.33
C HIS A 319 21.05 -17.55 7.11
N LEU A 320 20.90 -18.03 5.86
CA LEU A 320 20.12 -19.23 5.55
C LEU A 320 20.62 -20.48 6.29
N ALA A 321 21.93 -20.68 6.37
CA ALA A 321 22.52 -21.81 7.10
C ALA A 321 22.31 -21.71 8.62
N THR A 322 22.08 -20.50 9.15
CA THR A 322 22.12 -20.23 10.60
C THR A 322 20.84 -19.61 11.17
N LEU A 323 19.73 -19.68 10.42
CA LEU A 323 18.43 -19.13 10.83
C LEU A 323 17.94 -19.67 12.17
N SER A 324 17.99 -20.99 12.36
CA SER A 324 17.48 -21.61 13.59
C SER A 324 18.27 -21.18 14.83
N PRO A 325 19.62 -21.26 14.86
CA PRO A 325 20.42 -20.68 15.95
C PRO A 325 20.15 -19.19 16.19
N PHE A 326 20.09 -18.38 15.12
CA PHE A 326 19.88 -16.94 15.24
C PHE A 326 18.50 -16.59 15.84
N LEU A 327 17.43 -17.23 15.37
CA LEU A 327 16.07 -17.00 15.86
C LEU A 327 15.86 -17.54 17.27
N ASN A 328 16.50 -18.66 17.63
CA ASN A 328 16.52 -19.14 19.01
C ASN A 328 17.20 -18.11 19.93
N SER A 329 18.32 -17.53 19.52
CA SER A 329 18.96 -16.45 20.29
C SER A 329 18.11 -15.18 20.37
N CYS A 330 17.30 -14.86 19.35
CA CYS A 330 16.31 -13.78 19.44
C CYS A 330 15.27 -14.01 20.55
N ALA A 331 14.91 -15.26 20.84
CA ALA A 331 13.99 -15.61 21.92
C ALA A 331 14.60 -15.40 23.32
N GLU A 332 15.93 -15.49 23.45
CA GLU A 332 16.69 -15.31 24.70
C GLU A 332 17.06 -13.84 25.02
N LEU A 333 16.79 -12.91 24.09
CA LEU A 333 17.09 -11.49 24.28
C LEU A 333 16.24 -10.86 25.39
N ALA A 334 16.74 -9.77 25.98
CA ALA A 334 16.03 -9.03 27.02
C ALA A 334 14.65 -8.52 26.54
N LEU A 335 13.71 -8.40 27.48
CA LEU A 335 12.32 -8.02 27.20
C LEU A 335 12.17 -6.62 26.59
N ASP A 336 13.08 -5.71 26.94
CA ASP A 336 13.08 -4.32 26.45
C ASP A 336 13.57 -4.19 24.99
N VAL A 337 14.13 -5.26 24.40
CA VAL A 337 14.63 -5.25 23.02
C VAL A 337 13.47 -5.28 22.03
N LYS A 338 13.49 -4.35 21.08
CA LYS A 338 12.53 -4.28 19.96
C LYS A 338 12.82 -5.32 18.89
N VAL A 339 12.55 -6.58 19.20
CA VAL A 339 12.80 -7.72 18.29
C VAL A 339 12.06 -7.62 16.96
N LYS A 340 10.96 -6.85 16.89
CA LYS A 340 10.28 -6.58 15.63
C LYS A 340 11.20 -6.01 14.56
N ASN A 341 12.09 -5.09 14.91
CA ASN A 341 12.97 -4.42 13.94
C ASN A 341 13.99 -5.42 13.39
N ILE A 342 14.51 -6.31 14.26
CA ILE A 342 15.46 -7.36 13.90
C ILE A 342 14.80 -8.36 12.94
N ILE A 343 13.59 -8.84 13.27
CA ILE A 343 12.88 -9.82 12.43
C ILE A 343 12.49 -9.21 11.08
N ILE A 344 11.94 -7.99 11.08
CA ILE A 344 11.58 -7.28 9.84
C ILE A 344 12.81 -7.08 8.96
N ALA A 345 13.95 -6.64 9.52
CA ALA A 345 15.18 -6.46 8.78
C ALA A 345 15.71 -7.77 8.15
N LEU A 346 15.61 -8.90 8.87
CA LEU A 346 16.00 -10.21 8.35
C LEU A 346 15.08 -10.67 7.21
N VAL A 347 13.75 -10.61 7.44
CA VAL A 347 12.75 -11.08 6.49
C VAL A 347 12.75 -10.21 5.22
N ASP A 348 12.79 -8.89 5.35
CA ASP A 348 12.82 -7.99 4.19
C ASP A 348 14.10 -8.14 3.36
N ARG A 349 15.24 -8.40 4.01
CA ARG A 349 16.51 -8.67 3.31
C ARG A 349 16.42 -9.95 2.49
N LEU A 350 15.92 -11.04 3.08
CA LEU A 350 15.71 -12.30 2.37
C LEU A 350 14.60 -12.22 1.32
N ALA A 351 13.60 -11.35 1.51
CA ALA A 351 12.58 -11.09 0.51
C ALA A 351 13.13 -10.31 -0.70
N ALA A 352 14.18 -9.51 -0.52
CA ALA A 352 14.82 -8.71 -1.56
C ALA A 352 16.00 -9.40 -2.27
N SER A 353 16.50 -10.52 -1.76
CA SER A 353 17.70 -11.18 -2.30
C SER A 353 17.41 -11.89 -3.63
N HIS A 354 18.03 -11.48 -4.73
CA HIS A 354 17.77 -12.07 -6.06
C HIS A 354 18.66 -13.28 -6.38
N ASP A 355 19.78 -13.44 -5.68
CA ASP A 355 20.88 -14.30 -6.11
C ASP A 355 20.91 -15.70 -5.46
N VAL A 356 20.06 -15.97 -4.45
CA VAL A 356 20.11 -17.22 -3.67
C VAL A 356 18.83 -18.06 -3.85
N THR A 357 18.98 -19.34 -4.19
CA THR A 357 17.88 -20.32 -4.17
C THR A 357 17.46 -20.59 -2.73
N LEU A 358 16.32 -20.06 -2.34
CA LEU A 358 15.76 -20.25 -1.01
C LEU A 358 15.19 -21.67 -0.87
N PRO A 359 15.37 -22.35 0.28
CA PRO A 359 14.68 -23.60 0.56
C PRO A 359 13.15 -23.40 0.64
N ASP A 360 12.39 -24.35 0.12
CA ASP A 360 10.91 -24.30 0.12
C ASP A 360 10.35 -24.24 1.57
N ASP A 361 11.03 -24.86 2.54
CA ASP A 361 10.61 -24.91 3.95
C ASP A 361 10.89 -23.61 4.75
N LEU A 362 11.47 -22.59 4.11
CA LEU A 362 11.91 -21.38 4.80
C LEU A 362 10.75 -20.63 5.48
N PHE A 363 9.60 -20.58 4.82
CA PHE A 363 8.39 -19.97 5.37
C PHE A 363 7.93 -20.68 6.66
N ASP A 364 7.94 -22.02 6.67
CA ASP A 364 7.54 -22.82 7.84
C ASP A 364 8.50 -22.65 9.01
N ILE A 365 9.81 -22.52 8.72
CA ILE A 365 10.82 -22.22 9.74
C ILE A 365 10.53 -20.84 10.36
N PHE A 366 10.32 -19.81 9.55
CA PHE A 366 9.99 -18.48 10.05
C PHE A 366 8.69 -18.46 10.85
N SER A 367 7.62 -19.08 10.34
CA SER A 367 6.32 -19.13 11.01
C SER A 367 6.40 -19.81 12.38
N ARG A 368 7.09 -20.96 12.46
CA ARG A 368 7.29 -21.70 13.72
C ARG A 368 8.11 -20.89 14.73
N GLN A 369 9.19 -20.27 14.27
CA GLN A 369 10.11 -19.54 15.14
C GLN A 369 9.54 -18.20 15.61
N ILE A 370 8.85 -17.45 14.75
CA ILE A 370 8.15 -16.22 15.14
C ILE A 370 7.06 -16.55 16.15
N SER A 371 6.32 -17.64 15.96
CA SER A 371 5.34 -18.11 16.95
C SER A 371 6.00 -18.45 18.30
N HIS A 372 7.18 -19.07 18.29
CA HIS A 372 7.95 -19.35 19.50
C HIS A 372 8.43 -18.06 20.20
N ILE A 373 8.92 -17.08 19.44
CA ILE A 373 9.37 -15.77 19.95
C ILE A 373 8.19 -14.99 20.55
N ILE A 374 7.00 -15.06 19.94
CA ILE A 374 5.79 -14.44 20.49
C ILE A 374 5.40 -15.13 21.80
N ALA A 375 5.46 -16.46 21.86
CA ALA A 375 5.12 -17.22 23.06
C ALA A 375 6.11 -17.00 24.23
N SER A 376 7.39 -16.76 23.95
CA SER A 376 8.40 -16.55 24.99
C SER A 376 8.31 -15.16 25.64
N ARG A 377 7.65 -14.19 24.99
CA ARG A 377 7.65 -12.78 25.42
C ARG A 377 6.27 -12.33 25.88
N THR A 378 6.20 -11.92 27.15
CA THR A 378 4.95 -11.51 27.81
C THR A 378 4.55 -10.04 27.55
N THR A 379 5.43 -9.22 26.98
CA THR A 379 5.25 -7.75 26.86
C THR A 379 5.11 -7.24 25.42
N ILE A 380 5.02 -8.10 24.41
CA ILE A 380 4.91 -7.65 23.01
C ILE A 380 3.54 -7.00 22.78
N SER A 381 3.52 -5.82 22.15
CA SER A 381 2.28 -5.18 21.72
C SER A 381 1.68 -5.87 20.50
N ILE A 382 0.35 -5.90 20.39
CA ILE A 382 -0.32 -6.52 19.22
C ILE A 382 0.06 -5.81 17.92
N GLU A 383 0.35 -4.50 17.97
CA GLU A 383 0.87 -3.72 16.83
C GLU A 383 2.18 -4.31 16.31
N ASP A 384 3.09 -4.66 17.22
CA ASP A 384 4.38 -5.25 16.85
C ASP A 384 4.19 -6.65 16.23
N ILE A 385 3.27 -7.45 16.78
CA ILE A 385 2.93 -8.77 16.21
C ILE A 385 2.43 -8.63 14.77
N ILE A 386 1.51 -7.69 14.53
CA ILE A 386 0.93 -7.44 13.20
C ILE A 386 2.00 -7.00 12.21
N THR A 387 2.89 -6.08 12.60
CA THR A 387 3.95 -5.61 11.71
C THR A 387 4.93 -6.72 11.35
N MET A 388 5.31 -7.59 12.31
CA MET A 388 6.14 -8.77 12.03
C MET A 388 5.43 -9.74 11.09
N GLN A 389 4.16 -10.05 11.34
CA GLN A 389 3.37 -10.94 10.48
C GLN A 389 3.15 -10.31 9.08
N GLY A 390 3.07 -8.99 8.96
CA GLY A 390 3.01 -8.27 7.69
C GLY A 390 4.28 -8.44 6.85
N SER A 391 5.46 -8.50 7.48
CA SER A 391 6.71 -8.81 6.78
C SER A 391 6.72 -10.24 6.22
N LEU A 392 6.10 -11.21 6.93
CA LEU A 392 5.93 -12.57 6.40
C LEU A 392 5.00 -12.63 5.20
N ILE A 393 3.90 -11.86 5.20
CA ILE A 393 3.03 -11.75 4.01
C ILE A 393 3.82 -11.17 2.84
N ASN A 394 4.60 -10.11 3.05
CA ASN A 394 5.45 -9.52 2.01
C ASN A 394 6.46 -10.54 1.45
N PHE A 395 7.06 -11.35 2.32
CA PHE A 395 7.95 -12.44 1.93
C PHE A 395 7.23 -13.50 1.09
N SER A 396 6.06 -13.99 1.55
CA SER A 396 5.24 -14.96 0.82
C SER A 396 4.83 -14.46 -0.56
N LEU A 397 4.49 -13.16 -0.68
CA LEU A 397 4.09 -12.55 -1.96
C LEU A 397 5.25 -12.44 -2.96
N LYS A 398 6.47 -12.12 -2.48
CA LYS A 398 7.63 -11.87 -3.35
C LYS A 398 8.36 -13.14 -3.79
N LYS A 399 8.33 -14.20 -2.99
CA LYS A 399 9.20 -15.38 -3.18
C LYS A 399 8.47 -16.66 -3.54
N ILE A 400 7.23 -16.85 -3.12
CA ILE A 400 6.48 -18.06 -3.42
C ILE A 400 5.87 -17.93 -4.81
N SER A 401 6.40 -18.70 -5.76
CA SER A 401 5.94 -18.69 -7.16
C SER A 401 4.67 -19.52 -7.37
N ASP A 402 4.42 -20.54 -6.53
CA ASP A 402 3.19 -21.35 -6.60
C ASP A 402 2.00 -20.62 -5.94
N GLU A 403 0.94 -20.39 -6.73
CA GLU A 403 -0.28 -19.71 -6.31
C GLU A 403 -0.95 -20.42 -5.13
N LYS A 404 -0.96 -21.76 -5.09
CA LYS A 404 -1.63 -22.52 -4.01
C LYS A 404 -0.86 -22.44 -2.70
N GLN A 405 0.45 -22.65 -2.73
CA GLN A 405 1.30 -22.56 -1.54
C GLN A 405 1.35 -21.12 -1.00
N ARG A 406 1.28 -20.12 -1.88
CA ARG A 406 1.18 -18.71 -1.48
C ARG A 406 -0.14 -18.40 -0.77
N GLU A 407 -1.26 -18.90 -1.29
CA GLU A 407 -2.57 -18.77 -0.66
C GLU A 407 -2.61 -19.45 0.72
N GLU A 408 -2.10 -20.68 0.82
CA GLU A 408 -2.02 -21.44 2.08
C GLU A 408 -1.12 -20.76 3.12
N SER A 409 0.04 -20.26 2.70
CA SER A 409 0.98 -19.53 3.56
C SER A 409 0.36 -18.25 4.11
N ILE A 410 -0.31 -17.46 3.26
CA ILE A 410 -1.00 -16.24 3.68
C ILE A 410 -2.15 -16.59 4.63
N ASN A 411 -2.93 -17.65 4.35
CA ASN A 411 -4.01 -18.07 5.23
C ASN A 411 -3.49 -18.56 6.60
N ALA A 412 -2.32 -19.20 6.64
CA ALA A 412 -1.65 -19.62 7.86
C ALA A 412 -1.16 -18.43 8.69
N VAL A 413 -0.55 -17.40 8.06
CA VAL A 413 -0.20 -16.14 8.74
C VAL A 413 -1.43 -15.47 9.32
N LEU A 414 -2.51 -15.37 8.53
CA LEU A 414 -3.77 -14.79 9.00
C LEU A 414 -4.36 -15.58 10.18
N ALA A 415 -4.31 -16.92 10.15
CA ALA A 415 -4.72 -17.76 11.27
C ALA A 415 -3.90 -17.47 12.54
N ALA A 416 -2.57 -17.36 12.40
CA ALA A 416 -1.67 -17.07 13.50
C ALA A 416 -1.95 -15.68 14.09
N THR A 417 -2.22 -14.66 13.25
CA THR A 417 -2.63 -13.34 13.74
C THR A 417 -3.97 -13.37 14.47
N LEU A 418 -4.95 -14.11 13.94
CA LEU A 418 -6.26 -14.25 14.57
C LEU A 418 -6.16 -14.91 15.95
N LYS A 419 -5.37 -16.00 16.04
CA LYS A 419 -5.09 -16.66 17.32
C LYS A 419 -4.40 -15.70 18.31
N ALA A 420 -3.39 -14.95 17.87
CA ALA A 420 -2.71 -13.97 18.72
C ALA A 420 -3.64 -12.86 19.22
N ILE A 421 -4.60 -12.41 18.39
CA ILE A 421 -5.60 -11.41 18.79
C ILE A 421 -6.62 -11.99 19.78
N GLN A 422 -7.04 -13.25 19.60
CA GLN A 422 -7.94 -13.96 20.51
C GLN A 422 -7.28 -14.20 21.88
N ASP A 423 -6.02 -14.62 21.89
CA ASP A 423 -5.25 -14.90 23.11
C ASP A 423 -5.01 -13.62 23.95
N MET A 424 -4.98 -12.44 23.30
CA MET A 424 -4.81 -11.13 23.95
C MET A 424 -6.14 -10.44 24.31
N HIS A 425 -7.30 -11.07 24.07
CA HIS A 425 -8.64 -10.58 24.41
C HIS A 425 -8.98 -9.17 23.87
N VAL A 426 -8.57 -8.83 22.65
CA VAL A 426 -8.98 -7.56 22.01
C VAL A 426 -10.42 -7.68 21.50
N VAL A 427 -11.31 -6.79 21.96
CA VAL A 427 -12.75 -6.86 21.67
C VAL A 427 -13.11 -6.28 20.30
N THR A 428 -12.57 -5.11 19.92
CA THR A 428 -12.77 -4.49 18.60
C THR A 428 -11.63 -3.52 18.27
N ILE A 429 -11.15 -3.53 17.02
CA ILE A 429 -10.08 -2.64 16.55
C ILE A 429 -10.70 -1.47 15.77
N ASN A 430 -10.60 -0.25 16.34
CA ASN A 430 -11.10 0.97 15.71
C ASN A 430 -10.07 1.54 14.70
N LEU A 431 -10.52 1.98 13.53
CA LEU A 431 -9.69 2.59 12.47
C LEU A 431 -8.83 3.77 12.96
N ARG A 432 -9.32 4.57 13.91
CA ARG A 432 -8.62 5.76 14.42
C ARG A 432 -7.44 5.41 15.34
N SER A 433 -7.39 4.18 15.85
CA SER A 433 -6.27 3.69 16.65
C SER A 433 -5.05 3.38 15.78
N ASN A 434 -3.85 3.43 16.37
CA ASN A 434 -2.62 3.03 15.68
C ASN A 434 -2.70 1.56 15.24
N LEU A 435 -3.21 0.69 16.11
CA LEU A 435 -3.58 -0.69 15.79
C LEU A 435 -4.49 -0.82 14.57
N GLY A 436 -5.53 0.02 14.45
CA GLY A 436 -6.43 0.02 13.30
C GLY A 436 -5.76 0.42 12.00
N LYS A 437 -4.83 1.38 12.02
CA LYS A 437 -4.03 1.77 10.85
C LYS A 437 -3.05 0.69 10.44
N GLU A 438 -2.40 0.01 11.38
CA GLU A 438 -1.52 -1.11 11.07
C GLU A 438 -2.31 -2.33 10.57
N MET A 439 -3.49 -2.60 11.13
CA MET A 439 -4.39 -3.63 10.61
C MET A 439 -4.88 -3.31 9.21
N PHE A 440 -5.22 -2.05 8.93
CA PHE A 440 -5.57 -1.61 7.58
C PHE A 440 -4.41 -1.86 6.60
N ARG A 441 -3.18 -1.47 6.95
CA ARG A 441 -2.01 -1.74 6.10
C ARG A 441 -1.78 -3.23 5.91
N PHE A 442 -1.82 -4.00 6.99
CA PHE A 442 -1.62 -5.45 7.00
C PHE A 442 -2.62 -6.17 6.09
N LEU A 443 -3.91 -5.83 6.20
CA LEU A 443 -4.95 -6.42 5.37
C LEU A 443 -4.92 -5.89 3.93
N LYS A 444 -4.32 -4.73 3.68
CA LYS A 444 -4.10 -4.19 2.32
C LYS A 444 -2.88 -4.79 1.62
N LEU A 445 -1.89 -5.33 2.35
CA LEU A 445 -0.64 -5.87 1.79
C LEU A 445 -0.85 -6.95 0.71
N PRO A 446 -1.72 -7.96 0.90
CA PRO A 446 -2.01 -8.96 -0.14
C PRO A 446 -2.51 -8.36 -1.46
N PHE A 447 -3.14 -7.18 -1.41
CA PHE A 447 -3.82 -6.57 -2.55
C PHE A 447 -3.05 -5.40 -3.20
N ASN A 448 -2.03 -4.85 -2.52
CA ASN A 448 -1.21 -3.74 -3.05
C ASN A 448 0.03 -4.20 -3.80
N LEU A 449 0.66 -5.29 -3.37
CA LEU A 449 1.93 -5.71 -3.98
C LEU A 449 1.77 -6.32 -5.37
N SER A 450 0.53 -6.69 -5.74
CA SER A 450 0.14 -6.95 -7.13
C SER A 450 0.32 -5.73 -8.03
N ASN A 451 0.49 -4.51 -7.50
CA ASN A 451 0.61 -3.30 -8.32
C ASN A 451 2.05 -2.75 -8.44
N SER A 452 3.06 -3.24 -7.70
CA SER A 452 4.34 -2.51 -7.55
C SER A 452 5.63 -3.26 -7.93
N SER A 453 5.64 -4.59 -8.00
CA SER A 453 6.91 -5.34 -8.10
C SER A 453 7.37 -5.75 -9.50
N LEU A 454 6.71 -5.30 -10.58
CA LEU A 454 7.16 -5.53 -11.97
C LEU A 454 7.31 -4.24 -12.79
N ALA A 455 7.08 -3.05 -12.21
CA ALA A 455 7.19 -1.77 -12.91
C ALA A 455 8.60 -1.14 -12.87
N SER A 456 9.60 -1.79 -12.26
CA SER A 456 10.98 -1.29 -12.21
C SER A 456 12.00 -2.28 -12.77
N SER A 457 11.86 -2.59 -14.06
CA SER A 457 12.96 -3.10 -14.88
C SER A 457 12.77 -2.62 -16.32
N ILE A 458 13.12 -1.35 -16.55
CA ILE A 458 13.39 -0.83 -17.89
C ILE A 458 14.71 -1.46 -18.33
N ASP A 459 14.64 -2.54 -19.10
CA ASP A 459 15.75 -2.98 -19.94
C ASP A 459 15.24 -3.34 -21.34
N GLY A 460 15.38 -2.37 -22.25
CA GLY A 460 16.11 -2.54 -23.52
C GLY A 460 15.69 -3.56 -24.59
N SER A 461 14.66 -4.40 -24.44
CA SER A 461 14.25 -5.31 -25.52
C SER A 461 12.75 -5.30 -25.78
N ASN A 462 12.36 -4.77 -26.95
CA ASN A 462 11.02 -4.79 -27.52
C ASN A 462 10.55 -6.22 -27.84
N VAL A 463 10.12 -6.94 -26.81
CA VAL A 463 9.14 -8.02 -26.92
C VAL A 463 8.05 -7.67 -25.92
N PRO A 464 6.81 -7.40 -26.34
CA PRO A 464 5.71 -7.25 -25.40
C PRO A 464 5.46 -8.62 -24.80
N VAL A 465 6.08 -8.90 -23.65
CA VAL A 465 5.72 -10.04 -22.81
C VAL A 465 4.28 -9.78 -22.37
N THR A 466 3.40 -10.56 -22.97
CA THR A 466 1.96 -10.63 -22.74
C THR A 466 1.62 -10.59 -21.25
N GLY A 467 0.68 -9.72 -20.87
CA GLY A 467 0.25 -9.45 -19.50
C GLY A 467 0.07 -10.69 -18.63
N SER A 468 1.03 -10.90 -17.74
CA SER A 468 1.01 -11.96 -16.75
C SER A 468 0.61 -11.41 -15.38
N GLU A 469 -0.47 -11.97 -14.82
CA GLU A 469 -0.74 -12.15 -13.37
C GLU A 469 -1.50 -11.07 -12.57
N TYR A 470 -2.54 -10.43 -13.14
CA TYR A 470 -3.20 -9.30 -12.45
C TYR A 470 -4.73 -9.36 -12.25
N GLY A 471 -5.43 -10.47 -12.51
CA GLY A 471 -6.90 -10.52 -12.45
C GLY A 471 -7.57 -11.26 -11.27
N GLY A 472 -6.82 -11.89 -10.34
CA GLY A 472 -7.37 -12.81 -9.33
C GLY A 472 -7.71 -12.26 -7.94
N LEU A 473 -7.67 -10.94 -7.71
CA LEU A 473 -7.72 -10.34 -6.36
C LEU A 473 -8.98 -10.72 -5.55
N ILE A 474 -10.15 -10.78 -6.20
CA ILE A 474 -11.41 -11.14 -5.55
C ILE A 474 -11.42 -12.63 -5.19
N LYS A 475 -11.00 -13.50 -6.13
CA LYS A 475 -10.96 -14.95 -5.91
C LYS A 475 -9.99 -15.32 -4.79
N MET A 476 -8.83 -14.65 -4.72
CA MET A 476 -7.89 -14.78 -3.61
C MET A 476 -8.53 -14.36 -2.28
N SER A 477 -9.17 -13.19 -2.22
CA SER A 477 -9.85 -12.72 -1.00
C SER A 477 -10.99 -13.66 -0.53
N LEU A 478 -11.67 -14.32 -1.48
CA LEU A 478 -12.75 -15.25 -1.19
C LEU A 478 -12.27 -16.63 -0.76
N LYS A 479 -11.11 -17.09 -1.25
CA LYS A 479 -10.48 -18.34 -0.82
C LYS A 479 -9.84 -18.24 0.57
N LEU A 480 -9.38 -17.06 0.98
CA LEU A 480 -8.82 -16.83 2.32
C LEU A 480 -9.92 -16.87 3.40
N THR A 481 -10.14 -18.05 3.97
CA THR A 481 -11.16 -18.26 5.02
C THR A 481 -10.89 -17.41 6.27
N ASN A 482 -9.63 -17.30 6.67
CA ASN A 482 -9.25 -16.62 7.91
C ASN A 482 -9.26 -15.09 7.74
N TYR A 483 -9.16 -14.59 6.51
CA TYR A 483 -9.36 -13.17 6.19
C TYR A 483 -10.80 -12.72 6.53
N LYS A 484 -11.79 -13.54 6.15
CA LYS A 484 -13.20 -13.28 6.44
C LYS A 484 -13.50 -13.34 7.93
N GLU A 485 -12.90 -14.30 8.63
CA GLU A 485 -13.06 -14.43 10.07
C GLU A 485 -12.43 -13.26 10.81
N LEU A 486 -11.25 -12.78 10.39
CA LEU A 486 -10.58 -11.64 11.00
C LEU A 486 -11.36 -10.33 10.76
N LEU A 487 -11.89 -10.11 9.56
CA LEU A 487 -12.78 -8.97 9.28
C LEU A 487 -14.08 -9.01 10.10
N LYS A 488 -14.65 -10.20 10.33
CA LYS A 488 -15.88 -10.36 11.10
C LYS A 488 -15.67 -10.27 12.62
N SER A 489 -14.56 -10.78 13.12
CA SER A 489 -14.29 -10.90 14.56
C SER A 489 -13.58 -9.70 15.16
N CYS A 490 -12.74 -8.99 14.39
CA CYS A 490 -11.80 -8.02 14.95
C CYS A 490 -11.99 -6.58 14.43
N ALA A 491 -12.56 -6.39 13.24
CA ALA A 491 -12.64 -5.06 12.61
C ALA A 491 -13.90 -4.28 13.02
N ASP A 492 -13.72 -2.99 13.34
CA ASP A 492 -14.82 -2.03 13.42
C ASP A 492 -15.49 -1.86 12.04
N ILE A 493 -16.76 -1.45 12.02
CA ILE A 493 -17.57 -1.28 10.80
C ILE A 493 -16.86 -0.33 9.82
N GLU A 494 -16.28 0.75 10.33
CA GLU A 494 -15.56 1.74 9.51
C GLU A 494 -14.27 1.18 8.89
N LEU A 495 -13.50 0.40 9.67
CA LEU A 495 -12.30 -0.26 9.15
C LEU A 495 -12.68 -1.28 8.07
N HIS A 496 -13.73 -2.07 8.30
CA HIS A 496 -14.22 -3.05 7.36
C HIS A 496 -14.69 -2.39 6.06
N LYS A 497 -15.46 -1.29 6.14
CA LYS A 497 -15.87 -0.49 4.97
C LYS A 497 -14.67 -0.03 4.14
N GLN A 498 -13.69 0.64 4.76
CA GLN A 498 -12.52 1.20 4.06
C GLN A 498 -11.69 0.11 3.36
N ILE A 499 -11.56 -1.07 3.97
CA ILE A 499 -10.88 -2.22 3.36
C ILE A 499 -11.64 -2.69 2.11
N ILE A 500 -12.96 -2.84 2.19
CA ILE A 500 -13.77 -3.29 1.06
C ILE A 500 -13.75 -2.24 -0.06
N LEU A 501 -13.88 -0.95 0.26
CA LEU A 501 -13.82 0.12 -0.75
C LEU A 501 -12.47 0.14 -1.47
N THR A 502 -11.38 -0.06 -0.73
CA THR A 502 -10.03 -0.17 -1.32
C THR A 502 -9.93 -1.39 -2.23
N LEU A 503 -10.49 -2.53 -1.82
CA LEU A 503 -10.52 -3.75 -2.65
C LEU A 503 -11.35 -3.50 -3.92
N ILE A 504 -12.53 -2.88 -3.80
CA ILE A 504 -13.39 -2.54 -4.94
C ILE A 504 -12.65 -1.60 -5.90
N ASN A 505 -12.04 -0.53 -5.40
CA ASN A 505 -11.27 0.39 -6.23
C ASN A 505 -10.10 -0.31 -6.93
N ALA A 506 -9.32 -1.12 -6.21
CA ALA A 506 -8.21 -1.87 -6.81
C ALA A 506 -8.70 -2.83 -7.92
N THR A 507 -9.86 -3.47 -7.74
CA THR A 507 -10.44 -4.34 -8.77
C THR A 507 -10.96 -3.57 -9.99
N LEU A 508 -11.56 -2.40 -9.78
CA LEU A 508 -12.05 -1.54 -10.86
C LEU A 508 -10.91 -0.85 -11.63
N GLU A 509 -9.82 -0.46 -10.95
CA GLU A 509 -8.64 0.15 -11.56
C GLU A 509 -7.85 -0.87 -12.41
N ASN A 510 -7.81 -2.13 -11.97
CA ASN A 510 -7.13 -3.22 -12.69
C ASN A 510 -7.97 -3.83 -13.82
N TYR A 511 -9.16 -3.28 -14.13
CA TYR A 511 -10.02 -3.76 -15.20
C TYR A 511 -9.60 -3.21 -16.57
N SER A 512 -9.22 -4.11 -17.48
CA SER A 512 -9.18 -3.86 -18.92
C SER A 512 -10.10 -4.86 -19.62
N GLU A 513 -11.00 -4.38 -20.48
CA GLU A 513 -12.05 -5.15 -21.17
C GLU A 513 -11.53 -6.43 -21.90
N ASP A 514 -10.24 -6.52 -22.20
CA ASP A 514 -9.63 -7.62 -22.96
C ASP A 514 -8.94 -8.72 -22.11
N SER A 515 -8.94 -8.65 -20.77
CA SER A 515 -8.01 -9.45 -19.95
C SER A 515 -8.61 -10.25 -18.78
N ILE A 516 -9.84 -10.77 -18.90
CA ILE A 516 -10.38 -11.74 -17.91
C ILE A 516 -10.11 -13.17 -18.38
N ARG A 517 -9.27 -13.92 -17.65
CA ARG A 517 -9.08 -15.36 -17.89
C ARG A 517 -10.31 -16.15 -17.39
N PRO A 518 -10.66 -17.30 -17.99
CA PRO A 518 -11.74 -18.17 -17.48
C PRO A 518 -11.55 -18.58 -16.01
N SER A 519 -10.30 -18.67 -15.54
CA SER A 519 -9.94 -18.98 -14.15
C SER A 519 -10.28 -17.87 -13.14
N GLU A 520 -10.52 -16.64 -13.60
CA GLU A 520 -10.79 -15.44 -12.79
C GLU A 520 -12.29 -15.11 -12.72
N ARG A 521 -13.12 -15.85 -13.47
CA ARG A 521 -14.58 -15.72 -13.41
C ARG A 521 -15.09 -16.15 -12.05
N LEU A 522 -16.04 -15.38 -11.53
CA LEU A 522 -16.69 -15.63 -10.26
C LEU A 522 -17.88 -16.58 -10.46
N SER A 523 -17.93 -17.63 -9.67
CA SER A 523 -19.11 -18.49 -9.59
C SER A 523 -20.26 -17.81 -8.83
N LEU A 524 -21.48 -18.30 -9.03
CA LEU A 524 -22.68 -17.77 -8.34
C LEU A 524 -22.52 -17.79 -6.80
N SER A 525 -21.90 -18.85 -6.25
CA SER A 525 -21.66 -18.98 -4.81
C SER A 525 -20.60 -18.01 -4.30
N GLU A 526 -19.56 -17.73 -5.09
CA GLU A 526 -18.53 -16.75 -4.77
C GLU A 526 -19.08 -15.33 -4.76
N ILE A 527 -19.96 -14.99 -5.72
CA ILE A 527 -20.68 -13.71 -5.76
C ILE A 527 -21.58 -13.55 -4.53
N GLU A 528 -22.37 -14.58 -4.21
CA GLU A 528 -23.24 -14.56 -3.03
C GLU A 528 -22.41 -14.42 -1.75
N THR A 529 -21.29 -15.13 -1.64
CA THR A 529 -20.38 -15.05 -0.49
C THR A 529 -19.73 -13.66 -0.37
N PHE A 530 -19.31 -13.07 -1.48
CA PHE A 530 -18.74 -11.73 -1.51
C PHE A 530 -19.76 -10.70 -1.03
N LEU A 531 -20.98 -10.73 -1.59
CA LEU A 531 -22.03 -9.77 -1.25
C LEU A 531 -22.55 -9.95 0.19
N THR A 532 -22.62 -11.18 0.69
CA THR A 532 -23.15 -11.48 2.04
C THR A 532 -22.12 -11.39 3.17
N GLN A 533 -20.87 -11.80 2.94
CA GLN A 533 -19.86 -11.89 3.99
C GLN A 533 -18.89 -10.71 3.98
N LEU A 534 -18.46 -10.26 2.80
CA LEU A 534 -17.50 -9.15 2.68
C LEU A 534 -18.24 -7.81 2.55
N CYS A 535 -19.20 -7.67 1.63
CA CYS A 535 -19.96 -6.43 1.50
C CYS A 535 -21.04 -6.24 2.58
N ALA A 536 -21.15 -7.14 3.57
CA ALA A 536 -22.16 -7.07 4.63
C ALA A 536 -22.26 -5.68 5.30
N PRO A 537 -21.16 -4.96 5.62
CA PRO A 537 -21.22 -3.61 6.17
C PRO A 537 -21.70 -2.54 5.16
N LEU A 538 -21.35 -2.71 3.88
CA LEU A 538 -21.76 -1.85 2.77
C LEU A 538 -23.19 -2.12 2.29
N VAL A 539 -23.76 -3.28 2.62
CA VAL A 539 -25.16 -3.64 2.34
C VAL A 539 -26.05 -3.37 3.55
N ASN A 540 -25.77 -3.93 4.73
CA ASN A 540 -26.69 -3.98 5.88
C ASN A 540 -26.64 -2.79 6.85
N GLY A 541 -25.95 -1.71 6.49
CA GLY A 541 -25.79 -0.48 7.28
C GLY A 541 -26.43 -0.47 8.67
N THR A 542 -25.64 -0.66 9.71
CA THR A 542 -26.05 -0.45 11.11
C THR A 542 -27.31 -1.19 11.60
N ASN A 543 -27.74 -2.30 10.99
CA ASN A 543 -28.87 -3.10 11.51
C ASN A 543 -28.49 -4.38 12.27
N GLN A 544 -27.23 -4.55 12.66
CA GLN A 544 -26.84 -5.59 13.64
C GLN A 544 -25.95 -5.02 14.74
N VAL A 545 -26.48 -4.07 15.51
CA VAL A 545 -26.18 -4.08 16.94
C VAL A 545 -26.99 -5.23 17.52
N GLN A 546 -26.35 -6.38 17.75
CA GLN A 546 -26.89 -7.37 18.67
C GLN A 546 -27.03 -6.67 20.03
N ILE A 547 -28.26 -6.29 20.37
CA ILE A 547 -28.62 -5.85 21.72
C ILE A 547 -28.40 -7.05 22.64
N THR A 548 -27.22 -7.13 23.24
CA THR A 548 -26.98 -8.00 24.39
C THR A 548 -27.17 -7.15 25.64
N LYS A 549 -28.44 -7.10 26.08
CA LYS A 549 -28.95 -6.73 27.40
C LYS A 549 -28.46 -5.42 28.06
N GLY A 550 -29.42 -4.52 28.26
CA GLY A 550 -29.51 -3.68 29.44
C GLY A 550 -29.27 -2.19 29.17
N ASP A 551 -30.36 -1.42 29.28
CA ASP A 551 -30.38 0.03 29.49
C ASP A 551 -29.94 0.93 28.32
N LEU A 552 -30.91 1.31 27.48
CA LEU A 552 -31.53 2.65 27.47
C LEU A 552 -32.42 2.80 26.21
N VAL A 553 -33.47 3.59 26.38
CA VAL A 553 -34.62 3.85 25.51
C VAL A 553 -34.21 4.26 24.07
N PRO A 554 -34.96 3.87 23.01
CA PRO A 554 -34.73 4.36 21.66
C PRO A 554 -35.25 5.80 21.55
N GLU A 555 -34.38 6.79 21.77
CA GLU A 555 -34.66 8.15 21.32
C GLU A 555 -34.15 8.33 19.89
N ASN A 556 -35.12 8.34 18.97
CA ASN A 556 -35.04 8.81 17.59
C ASN A 556 -34.06 8.08 16.67
N GLY A 557 -34.64 7.41 15.67
CA GLY A 557 -33.91 6.97 14.50
C GLY A 557 -33.09 8.13 13.94
N GLN A 558 -31.77 8.02 14.06
CA GLN A 558 -30.87 8.80 13.24
C GLN A 558 -31.13 8.36 11.80
N VAL A 559 -31.94 9.17 11.13
CA VAL A 559 -31.94 9.32 9.69
C VAL A 559 -30.46 9.42 9.31
N VAL A 560 -29.93 8.41 8.61
CA VAL A 560 -28.63 8.53 7.95
C VAL A 560 -28.76 9.78 7.10
N ASP A 561 -27.95 10.80 7.39
CA ASP A 561 -28.06 12.08 6.71
C ASP A 561 -27.72 11.81 5.23
N ASP A 562 -28.71 11.90 4.34
CA ASP A 562 -28.56 11.69 2.89
C ASP A 562 -27.63 12.76 2.24
N GLN A 563 -26.97 13.59 3.06
CA GLN A 563 -26.04 14.66 2.71
C GLN A 563 -24.57 14.34 3.02
N ASP A 564 -24.26 13.20 3.66
CA ASP A 564 -22.87 12.76 3.84
C ASP A 564 -22.29 12.34 2.48
N GLU A 565 -21.46 13.22 1.87
CA GLU A 565 -20.81 12.98 0.57
C GLU A 565 -20.07 11.63 0.55
N ASP A 566 -19.40 11.27 1.65
CA ASP A 566 -18.70 9.99 1.80
C ASP A 566 -19.65 8.79 1.67
N PHE A 567 -20.86 8.86 2.24
CA PHE A 567 -21.84 7.77 2.13
C PHE A 567 -22.37 7.64 0.70
N VAL A 568 -22.58 8.76 0.01
CA VAL A 568 -23.01 8.76 -1.39
C VAL A 568 -21.93 8.14 -2.28
N ASP A 569 -20.67 8.52 -2.09
CA ASP A 569 -19.54 7.98 -2.85
C ASP A 569 -19.34 6.47 -2.59
N GLU A 570 -19.48 6.02 -1.34
CA GLU A 570 -19.48 4.59 -0.98
C GLU A 570 -20.54 3.79 -1.76
N GLN A 571 -21.78 4.29 -1.79
CA GLN A 571 -22.90 3.62 -2.42
C GLN A 571 -22.83 3.69 -3.95
N LEU A 572 -22.34 4.79 -4.52
CA LEU A 572 -22.07 4.91 -5.95
C LEU A 572 -20.96 3.97 -6.41
N LEU A 573 -19.90 3.82 -5.61
CA LEU A 573 -18.83 2.88 -5.91
C LEU A 573 -19.33 1.43 -5.86
N LEU A 574 -20.12 1.08 -4.84
CA LEU A 574 -20.78 -0.22 -4.77
C LEU A 574 -21.69 -0.45 -5.98
N SER A 575 -22.44 0.57 -6.40
CA SER A 575 -23.34 0.52 -7.57
C SER A 575 -22.56 0.27 -8.87
N ARG A 576 -21.42 0.95 -9.06
CA ARG A 576 -20.50 0.74 -10.18
C ARG A 576 -19.89 -0.66 -10.15
N PHE A 577 -19.52 -1.14 -8.98
CA PHE A 577 -19.00 -2.50 -8.81
C PHE A 577 -20.05 -3.57 -9.06
N ILE A 578 -21.31 -3.37 -8.67
CA ILE A 578 -22.41 -4.28 -8.98
C ILE A 578 -22.63 -4.37 -10.49
N HIS A 579 -22.61 -3.25 -11.20
CA HIS A 579 -22.65 -3.24 -12.66
C HIS A 579 -21.46 -4.02 -13.26
N PHE A 580 -20.26 -3.86 -12.69
CA PHE A 580 -19.08 -4.61 -13.12
C PHE A 580 -19.22 -6.13 -12.89
N LEU A 581 -19.65 -6.54 -11.70
CA LEU A 581 -19.75 -7.94 -11.29
C LEU A 581 -20.81 -8.70 -12.09
N LEU A 582 -21.85 -8.01 -12.57
CA LEU A 582 -22.96 -8.61 -13.30
C LEU A 582 -22.75 -8.61 -14.82
N LEU A 583 -21.61 -8.14 -15.32
CA LEU A 583 -21.24 -8.30 -16.73
C LEU A 583 -21.04 -9.80 -17.05
N PRO A 584 -21.56 -10.31 -18.17
CA PRO A 584 -21.45 -11.73 -18.56
C PRO A 584 -20.00 -12.23 -18.68
N GLN A 585 -19.04 -11.34 -18.88
CA GLN A 585 -17.62 -11.70 -18.98
C GLN A 585 -17.00 -12.09 -17.62
N CYS A 586 -17.62 -11.66 -16.52
CA CYS A 586 -17.13 -11.85 -15.14
C CYS A 586 -17.71 -13.10 -14.45
N ILE A 587 -18.74 -13.71 -15.02
CA ILE A 587 -19.49 -14.82 -14.41
C ILE A 587 -19.05 -16.14 -15.03
N ASP A 588 -18.77 -17.15 -14.20
CA ASP A 588 -18.45 -18.49 -14.68
C ASP A 588 -19.74 -19.27 -14.98
N SER A 589 -19.86 -19.80 -16.19
CA SER A 589 -20.97 -20.67 -16.60
C SER A 589 -20.84 -22.09 -16.04
N GLY A 590 -19.74 -22.42 -15.35
CA GLY A 590 -19.51 -23.72 -14.71
C GLY A 590 -19.14 -24.83 -15.69
N SER A 591 -18.72 -24.49 -16.90
CA SER A 591 -18.21 -25.44 -17.90
C SER A 591 -16.68 -25.36 -17.92
N GLU A 592 -16.03 -26.11 -17.04
CA GLU A 592 -14.63 -26.46 -17.21
C GLU A 592 -14.49 -27.30 -18.50
N ASP A 593 -13.67 -26.84 -19.43
CA ASP A 593 -13.19 -27.57 -20.60
C ASP A 593 -14.23 -28.05 -21.63
N LYS A 594 -14.45 -27.24 -22.67
CA LYS A 594 -13.99 -27.56 -24.03
C LYS A 594 -14.28 -26.42 -25.01
N ALA A 595 -13.25 -26.11 -25.79
CA ALA A 595 -13.34 -25.36 -27.04
C ALA A 595 -14.18 -26.13 -28.08
N THR A 596 -15.49 -26.16 -27.87
CA THR A 596 -16.48 -26.47 -28.88
C THR A 596 -17.46 -25.32 -28.89
N ASP A 597 -17.43 -24.53 -29.96
CA ASP A 597 -18.48 -23.58 -30.30
C ASP A 597 -19.84 -24.20 -29.99
N SER A 598 -20.51 -23.71 -28.96
CA SER A 598 -21.87 -24.11 -28.69
C SER A 598 -22.63 -22.89 -28.21
N ASP A 599 -23.51 -22.42 -29.08
CA ASP A 599 -24.50 -21.39 -28.80
C ASP A 599 -25.27 -21.62 -27.47
N ALA A 600 -25.26 -22.86 -26.96
CA ALA A 600 -25.79 -23.26 -25.66
C ALA A 600 -25.00 -22.69 -24.46
N ASP A 601 -23.67 -22.56 -24.53
CA ASP A 601 -22.86 -22.00 -23.44
C ASP A 601 -23.10 -20.50 -23.25
N SER A 602 -23.35 -19.80 -24.36
CA SER A 602 -23.78 -18.39 -24.33
C SER A 602 -25.15 -18.24 -23.66
N ILE A 603 -26.11 -19.13 -23.95
CA ILE A 603 -27.43 -19.11 -23.31
C ILE A 603 -27.31 -19.43 -21.81
N ASN A 604 -26.49 -20.42 -21.43
CA ASN A 604 -26.24 -20.75 -20.03
C ASN A 604 -25.55 -19.61 -19.27
N LEU A 605 -24.65 -18.87 -19.91
CA LEU A 605 -24.01 -17.67 -19.35
C LEU A 605 -25.04 -16.55 -19.08
N LEU A 606 -25.97 -16.32 -20.01
CA LEU A 606 -27.03 -15.33 -19.80
C LEU A 606 -28.01 -15.77 -18.69
N ASP A 607 -28.34 -17.06 -18.63
CA ASP A 607 -29.24 -17.61 -17.61
C ASP A 607 -28.59 -17.56 -16.20
N THR A 608 -27.29 -17.84 -16.09
CA THR A 608 -26.51 -17.68 -14.85
C THR A 608 -26.39 -16.22 -14.43
N THR A 609 -26.22 -15.30 -15.39
CA THR A 609 -26.27 -13.85 -15.14
C THR A 609 -27.63 -13.42 -14.55
N TYR A 610 -28.75 -13.96 -15.06
CA TYR A 610 -30.07 -13.71 -14.50
C TYR A 610 -30.25 -14.28 -13.08
N LEU A 611 -29.66 -15.44 -12.78
CA LEU A 611 -29.66 -15.99 -11.43
C LEU A 611 -28.83 -15.12 -10.47
N ALA A 612 -27.65 -14.67 -10.89
CA ALA A 612 -26.81 -13.76 -10.12
C ALA A 612 -27.53 -12.44 -9.81
N LEU A 613 -28.24 -11.87 -10.79
CA LEU A 613 -29.10 -10.70 -10.60
C LEU A 613 -30.16 -10.91 -9.51
N ASN A 614 -30.83 -12.06 -9.51
CA ASN A 614 -31.85 -12.37 -8.49
C ASN A 614 -31.25 -12.56 -7.09
N SER A 615 -30.08 -13.18 -7.00
CA SER A 615 -29.37 -13.32 -5.73
C SER A 615 -28.90 -11.97 -5.20
N ALA A 616 -28.30 -11.13 -6.08
CA ALA A 616 -27.90 -9.77 -5.74
C ALA A 616 -29.08 -8.92 -5.25
N ARG A 617 -30.24 -9.00 -5.92
CA ARG A 617 -31.48 -8.35 -5.45
C ARG A 617 -31.84 -8.76 -4.03
N LYS A 618 -31.92 -10.07 -3.75
CA LYS A 618 -32.31 -10.56 -2.41
C LYS A 618 -31.39 -10.04 -1.31
N ILE A 619 -30.09 -9.95 -1.60
CA ILE A 619 -29.09 -9.44 -0.65
C ILE A 619 -29.21 -7.92 -0.51
N LEU A 620 -29.37 -7.18 -1.60
CA LEU A 620 -29.42 -5.71 -1.55
C LEU A 620 -30.73 -5.19 -0.92
N THR A 621 -31.82 -5.95 -0.99
CA THR A 621 -33.08 -5.61 -0.29
C THR A 621 -32.89 -5.56 1.24
N THR A 622 -31.94 -6.30 1.83
CA THR A 622 -31.72 -6.25 3.29
C THR A 622 -31.08 -4.94 3.76
N GLY A 623 -30.55 -4.12 2.84
CA GLY A 623 -29.86 -2.86 3.13
C GLY A 623 -30.76 -1.65 3.42
N GLY A 624 -32.08 -1.78 3.19
CA GLY A 624 -33.06 -0.75 3.51
C GLY A 624 -33.15 0.43 2.53
N ALA A 625 -34.09 1.33 2.81
CA ALA A 625 -34.56 2.39 1.92
C ALA A 625 -33.47 3.32 1.35
N SER A 626 -32.57 3.84 2.19
CA SER A 626 -31.54 4.82 1.78
C SER A 626 -30.49 4.23 0.82
N ARG A 627 -30.22 2.92 0.89
CA ARG A 627 -29.22 2.23 0.04
C ARG A 627 -29.81 1.72 -1.26
N ILE A 628 -31.09 1.33 -1.21
CA ILE A 628 -31.85 0.88 -2.38
C ILE A 628 -31.89 1.98 -3.47
N ARG A 629 -31.95 3.25 -3.06
CA ARG A 629 -31.90 4.42 -3.95
C ARG A 629 -30.76 4.39 -4.96
N TYR A 630 -29.56 3.98 -4.53
CA TYR A 630 -28.33 4.05 -5.34
C TYR A 630 -27.99 2.73 -6.03
N THR A 631 -28.36 1.59 -5.44
CA THR A 631 -27.98 0.25 -5.92
C THR A 631 -28.97 -0.34 -6.93
N TYR A 632 -30.28 -0.10 -6.77
CA TYR A 632 -31.30 -0.67 -7.66
C TYR A 632 -31.27 -0.14 -9.09
N PRO A 633 -30.96 1.14 -9.37
CA PRO A 633 -30.82 1.61 -10.75
C PRO A 633 -29.84 0.77 -11.57
N SER A 634 -28.69 0.40 -10.99
CA SER A 634 -27.69 -0.45 -11.66
C SER A 634 -28.21 -1.86 -11.95
N LEU A 635 -28.97 -2.45 -11.03
CA LEU A 635 -29.63 -3.74 -11.27
C LEU A 635 -30.67 -3.66 -12.40
N VAL A 636 -31.45 -2.57 -12.45
CA VAL A 636 -32.44 -2.34 -13.51
C VAL A 636 -31.74 -2.15 -14.85
N PHE A 637 -30.68 -1.34 -14.92
CA PHE A 637 -29.91 -1.16 -16.16
C PHE A 637 -29.31 -2.47 -16.66
N GLU A 638 -28.72 -3.29 -15.79
CA GLU A 638 -28.16 -4.58 -16.21
C GLU A 638 -29.26 -5.55 -16.66
N ALA A 639 -30.41 -5.58 -15.97
CA ALA A 639 -31.57 -6.36 -16.42
C ALA A 639 -32.06 -5.91 -17.81
N LEU A 640 -32.12 -4.61 -18.07
CA LEU A 640 -32.49 -4.04 -19.37
C LEU A 640 -31.42 -4.30 -20.45
N GLN A 641 -30.13 -4.33 -20.10
CA GLN A 641 -29.09 -4.74 -21.06
C GLN A 641 -29.19 -6.22 -21.39
N LEU A 642 -29.48 -7.06 -20.39
CA LEU A 642 -29.65 -8.50 -20.54
C LEU A 642 -30.79 -8.83 -21.51
N SER A 643 -31.92 -8.12 -21.45
CA SER A 643 -33.03 -8.31 -22.41
C SER A 643 -32.60 -8.01 -23.86
N LEU A 644 -31.76 -6.98 -24.08
CA LEU A 644 -31.19 -6.67 -25.40
C LEU A 644 -30.17 -7.71 -25.85
N ARG A 645 -29.43 -8.33 -24.93
CA ARG A 645 -28.51 -9.43 -25.24
C ARG A 645 -29.28 -10.70 -25.65
N TYR A 646 -30.34 -11.08 -24.94
CA TYR A 646 -31.25 -12.17 -25.37
C TYR A 646 -31.87 -11.88 -26.74
N THR A 647 -32.21 -10.61 -27.01
CA THR A 647 -32.75 -10.14 -28.29
C THR A 647 -31.75 -10.31 -29.46
N LYS A 648 -30.44 -10.28 -29.21
CA LYS A 648 -29.43 -10.57 -30.25
C LYS A 648 -29.33 -12.07 -30.55
N LEU A 649 -29.67 -12.92 -29.58
CA LEU A 649 -29.60 -14.39 -29.68
C LEU A 649 -30.94 -15.04 -30.04
N LYS A 650 -31.84 -14.30 -30.70
CA LYS A 650 -33.20 -14.75 -31.05
C LYS A 650 -33.26 -16.06 -31.83
N GLU A 651 -32.28 -16.31 -32.69
CA GLU A 651 -32.25 -17.50 -33.55
C GLU A 651 -31.89 -18.79 -32.78
N LEU A 652 -31.32 -18.66 -31.58
CA LEU A 652 -30.71 -19.76 -30.83
C LEU A 652 -31.58 -20.27 -29.66
N ASP A 653 -32.40 -19.41 -29.04
CA ASP A 653 -33.24 -19.78 -27.89
C ASP A 653 -34.74 -19.65 -28.20
N ALA A 654 -35.46 -20.76 -28.38
CA ALA A 654 -36.91 -20.74 -28.61
C ALA A 654 -37.75 -20.14 -27.45
N LYS A 655 -37.18 -19.95 -26.26
CA LYS A 655 -37.85 -19.38 -25.07
C LYS A 655 -37.43 -17.94 -24.76
N TRP A 656 -36.67 -17.28 -25.64
CA TRP A 656 -36.14 -15.93 -25.43
C TRP A 656 -37.23 -14.90 -25.05
N GLU A 657 -38.41 -14.98 -25.66
CA GLU A 657 -39.53 -14.05 -25.41
C GLU A 657 -40.06 -14.16 -23.98
N LYS A 658 -40.27 -15.38 -23.49
CA LYS A 658 -40.74 -15.63 -22.11
C LYS A 658 -39.70 -15.19 -21.08
N LYS A 659 -38.40 -15.32 -21.39
CA LYS A 659 -37.32 -14.81 -20.56
C LYS A 659 -37.32 -13.29 -20.53
N CYS A 660 -37.44 -12.62 -21.67
CA CYS A 660 -37.54 -11.16 -21.75
C CYS A 660 -38.76 -10.62 -20.99
N GLN A 661 -39.94 -11.25 -21.11
CA GLN A 661 -41.12 -10.89 -20.33
C GLN A 661 -40.89 -10.98 -18.82
N LYS A 662 -40.22 -12.05 -18.35
CA LYS A 662 -39.84 -12.18 -16.93
C LYS A 662 -38.86 -11.10 -16.49
N ILE A 663 -37.92 -10.72 -17.34
CA ILE A 663 -36.95 -9.64 -17.07
C ILE A 663 -37.69 -8.29 -16.95
N TYR A 664 -38.67 -8.00 -17.81
CA TYR A 664 -39.48 -6.78 -17.70
C TYR A 664 -40.38 -6.80 -16.46
N GLN A 665 -40.98 -7.94 -16.10
CA GLN A 665 -41.69 -8.09 -14.83
C GLN A 665 -40.78 -7.88 -13.62
N TYR A 666 -39.54 -8.39 -13.69
CA TYR A 666 -38.52 -8.19 -12.67
C TYR A 666 -38.13 -6.70 -12.55
N ALA A 667 -37.88 -6.01 -13.67
CA ALA A 667 -37.60 -4.58 -13.68
C ALA A 667 -38.77 -3.77 -13.12
N ASN A 668 -40.02 -4.09 -13.48
CA ASN A 668 -41.20 -3.45 -12.92
C ASN A 668 -41.25 -3.59 -11.39
N GLN A 669 -41.10 -4.81 -10.88
CA GLN A 669 -41.08 -5.05 -9.43
C GLN A 669 -39.98 -4.24 -8.74
N MET A 670 -38.80 -4.10 -9.36
CA MET A 670 -37.69 -3.34 -8.78
C MET A 670 -37.95 -1.84 -8.71
N ILE A 671 -38.47 -1.27 -9.80
CA ILE A 671 -38.80 0.16 -9.82
C ILE A 671 -39.98 0.43 -8.86
N MET A 672 -40.94 -0.48 -8.73
CA MET A 672 -42.04 -0.36 -7.77
C MET A 672 -41.59 -0.48 -6.31
N THR A 673 -40.65 -1.38 -6.00
CA THR A 673 -40.02 -1.43 -4.67
C THR A 673 -39.26 -0.14 -4.38
N LEU A 674 -38.50 0.38 -5.36
CA LEU A 674 -37.79 1.65 -5.25
C LEU A 674 -38.74 2.83 -5.01
N LEU A 675 -39.91 2.84 -5.67
CA LEU A 675 -40.93 3.88 -5.46
C LEU A 675 -41.48 3.85 -4.03
N LYS A 676 -41.80 2.66 -3.51
CA LYS A 676 -42.37 2.50 -2.16
C LYS A 676 -41.38 2.79 -1.05
N GLU A 677 -40.13 2.35 -1.21
CA GLU A 677 -39.13 2.37 -0.14
C GLU A 677 -38.15 3.56 -0.26
N GLY A 678 -37.73 3.91 -1.47
CA GLY A 678 -36.69 4.92 -1.71
C GLY A 678 -37.18 6.36 -1.88
N ASN A 679 -38.50 6.58 -1.96
CA ASN A 679 -39.13 7.91 -2.10
C ASN A 679 -38.48 8.83 -3.16
N CYS A 680 -38.09 8.26 -4.31
CA CYS A 680 -37.43 8.97 -5.40
C CYS A 680 -38.28 8.92 -6.69
N PRO A 681 -39.39 9.68 -6.77
CA PRO A 681 -40.35 9.56 -7.86
C PRO A 681 -39.75 9.95 -9.23
N GLU A 682 -38.86 10.94 -9.29
CA GLU A 682 -38.21 11.36 -10.52
C GLU A 682 -37.33 10.25 -11.12
N LEU A 683 -36.52 9.59 -10.29
CA LEU A 683 -35.64 8.51 -10.72
C LEU A 683 -36.46 7.31 -11.21
N CYS A 684 -37.52 6.94 -10.47
CA CYS A 684 -38.44 5.88 -10.88
C CYS A 684 -39.09 6.18 -12.23
N LEU A 685 -39.55 7.41 -12.43
CA LEU A 685 -40.13 7.85 -13.71
C LEU A 685 -39.13 7.68 -14.85
N ARG A 686 -37.88 8.14 -14.68
CA ARG A 686 -36.83 7.99 -15.70
C ARG A 686 -36.53 6.51 -16.01
N LEU A 687 -36.48 5.65 -14.98
CA LEU A 687 -36.27 4.21 -15.15
C LEU A 687 -37.44 3.54 -15.89
N PHE A 688 -38.69 3.93 -15.62
CA PHE A 688 -39.85 3.43 -16.37
C PHE A 688 -39.81 3.85 -17.84
N LEU A 689 -39.43 5.09 -18.12
CA LEU A 689 -39.28 5.57 -19.49
C LEU A 689 -38.16 4.84 -20.24
N GLU A 690 -37.02 4.59 -19.60
CA GLU A 690 -35.93 3.82 -20.21
C GLU A 690 -36.32 2.35 -20.43
N ALA A 691 -37.05 1.74 -19.49
CA ALA A 691 -37.61 0.40 -19.66
C ALA A 691 -38.57 0.32 -20.86
N ALA A 692 -39.40 1.35 -21.06
CA ALA A 692 -40.30 1.47 -22.21
C ALA A 692 -39.54 1.63 -23.55
N LEU A 693 -38.44 2.40 -23.56
CA LEU A 693 -37.58 2.52 -24.75
C LEU A 693 -36.85 1.20 -25.05
N ASN A 694 -36.45 0.49 -24.01
CA ASN A 694 -35.81 -0.82 -24.15
C ASN A 694 -36.78 -1.87 -24.71
N SER A 695 -38.03 -1.92 -24.21
CA SER A 695 -39.06 -2.82 -24.76
C SER A 695 -39.39 -2.52 -26.22
N ALA A 696 -39.35 -1.24 -26.63
CA ALA A 696 -39.50 -0.88 -28.04
C ALA A 696 -38.35 -1.41 -28.92
N LYS A 697 -37.12 -1.50 -28.38
CA LYS A 697 -35.92 -2.01 -29.08
C LYS A 697 -35.83 -3.54 -29.09
N SER A 698 -36.40 -4.24 -28.11
CA SER A 698 -36.24 -5.69 -27.96
C SER A 698 -37.08 -6.54 -28.93
N GLY A 699 -37.99 -5.93 -29.70
CA GLY A 699 -38.74 -6.61 -30.76
C GLY A 699 -39.51 -7.86 -30.30
N VAL A 700 -40.01 -7.85 -29.05
CA VAL A 700 -40.89 -8.88 -28.46
C VAL A 700 -42.32 -8.70 -28.99
N SER A 701 -43.09 -9.79 -29.17
CA SER A 701 -44.48 -9.73 -29.67
C SER A 701 -45.38 -8.78 -28.88
N ASP A 702 -45.27 -8.75 -27.55
CA ASP A 702 -46.06 -7.89 -26.65
C ASP A 702 -45.42 -6.52 -26.36
N ARG A 703 -44.46 -6.06 -27.20
CA ARG A 703 -43.69 -4.82 -26.98
C ARG A 703 -44.57 -3.61 -26.66
N GLU A 704 -45.71 -3.48 -27.32
CA GLU A 704 -46.57 -2.30 -27.20
C GLU A 704 -47.31 -2.28 -25.88
N SER A 705 -47.83 -3.43 -25.45
CA SER A 705 -48.54 -3.58 -24.18
C SER A 705 -47.61 -3.27 -23.00
N ILE A 706 -46.39 -3.84 -23.03
CA ILE A 706 -45.37 -3.62 -22.01
C ILE A 706 -44.93 -2.14 -21.99
N SER A 707 -44.68 -1.55 -23.15
CA SER A 707 -44.27 -0.14 -23.24
C SER A 707 -45.39 0.80 -22.78
N TYR A 708 -46.64 0.50 -23.12
CA TYR A 708 -47.81 1.24 -22.67
C TYR A 708 -47.98 1.15 -21.14
N GLU A 709 -47.83 -0.04 -20.56
CA GLU A 709 -47.91 -0.23 -19.11
C GLU A 709 -46.86 0.60 -18.36
N PHE A 710 -45.60 0.57 -18.81
CA PHE A 710 -44.53 1.37 -18.22
C PHE A 710 -44.75 2.89 -18.35
N ILE A 711 -45.21 3.35 -19.52
CA ILE A 711 -45.53 4.78 -19.72
C ILE A 711 -46.74 5.20 -18.87
N SER A 712 -47.76 4.35 -18.74
CA SER A 712 -48.93 4.60 -17.89
C SER A 712 -48.53 4.72 -16.42
N GLN A 713 -47.66 3.83 -15.93
CA GLN A 713 -47.09 3.90 -14.58
C GLN A 713 -46.24 5.16 -14.38
N ALA A 714 -45.45 5.57 -15.38
CA ALA A 714 -44.71 6.83 -15.35
C ALA A 714 -45.64 8.05 -15.27
N PHE A 715 -46.78 8.03 -15.97
CA PHE A 715 -47.81 9.07 -15.85
C PHE A 715 -48.46 9.10 -14.47
N ALA A 716 -48.75 7.95 -13.86
CA ALA A 716 -49.29 7.89 -12.51
C ALA A 716 -48.34 8.56 -11.49
N ILE A 717 -47.03 8.25 -11.56
CA ILE A 717 -46.02 8.86 -10.70
C ILE A 717 -45.92 10.37 -10.94
N TYR A 718 -45.98 10.80 -12.21
CA TYR A 718 -45.97 12.22 -12.56
C TYR A 718 -47.17 12.98 -11.96
N GLU A 719 -48.36 12.39 -11.95
CA GLU A 719 -49.59 13.04 -11.47
C GLU A 719 -49.74 13.00 -9.95
N GLU A 720 -49.27 11.95 -9.29
CA GLU A 720 -49.47 11.73 -7.85
C GLU A 720 -48.31 12.27 -6.99
N GLU A 721 -47.06 12.10 -7.42
CA GLU A 721 -45.89 12.31 -6.56
C GLU A 721 -45.08 13.58 -6.92
N ILE A 722 -44.99 13.95 -8.20
CA ILE A 722 -44.14 15.07 -8.65
C ILE A 722 -44.87 16.40 -8.51
N SER A 723 -44.49 17.19 -7.50
CA SER A 723 -45.13 18.48 -7.20
C SER A 723 -44.35 19.72 -7.67
N ASP A 724 -43.02 19.63 -7.84
CA ASP A 724 -42.22 20.81 -8.23
C ASP A 724 -42.45 21.21 -9.70
N SER A 725 -42.67 22.49 -9.94
CA SER A 725 -43.00 23.03 -11.27
C SER A 725 -41.88 22.88 -12.29
N LYS A 726 -40.60 22.92 -11.86
CA LYS A 726 -39.48 22.75 -12.79
C LYS A 726 -39.31 21.29 -13.17
N GLU A 727 -39.33 20.40 -12.18
CA GLU A 727 -39.25 18.95 -12.38
C GLU A 727 -40.44 18.40 -13.18
N GLN A 728 -41.66 18.89 -12.92
CA GLN A 728 -42.84 18.54 -13.72
C GLN A 728 -42.62 18.84 -15.21
N THR A 729 -42.06 20.01 -15.53
CA THR A 729 -41.81 20.39 -16.93
C THR A 729 -40.77 19.46 -17.56
N LEU A 730 -39.68 19.15 -16.86
CA LEU A 730 -38.63 18.25 -17.35
C LEU A 730 -39.14 16.81 -17.54
N CYS A 731 -39.85 16.26 -16.55
CA CYS A 731 -40.42 14.92 -16.60
C CYS A 731 -41.44 14.79 -17.73
N LEU A 732 -42.34 15.77 -17.89
CA LEU A 732 -43.32 15.75 -18.96
C LEU A 732 -42.67 15.81 -20.33
N MET A 733 -41.62 16.61 -20.50
CA MET A 733 -40.83 16.66 -21.74
C MET A 733 -40.16 15.32 -22.04
N LEU A 734 -39.62 14.63 -21.03
CA LEU A 734 -39.06 13.29 -21.19
C LEU A 734 -40.14 12.28 -21.59
N ILE A 735 -41.33 12.31 -20.98
CA ILE A 735 -42.45 11.44 -21.35
C ILE A 735 -42.84 11.66 -22.82
N ILE A 736 -43.00 12.92 -23.26
CA ILE A 736 -43.33 13.25 -24.65
C ILE A 736 -42.27 12.71 -25.61
N CYS A 737 -40.99 12.86 -25.28
CA CYS A 737 -39.90 12.33 -26.09
C CYS A 737 -39.92 10.80 -26.18
N THR A 738 -40.19 10.12 -25.08
CA THR A 738 -40.31 8.65 -25.03
C THR A 738 -41.49 8.16 -25.85
N VAL A 739 -42.67 8.76 -25.70
CA VAL A 739 -43.88 8.42 -26.46
C VAL A 739 -43.67 8.63 -27.96
N LYS A 740 -42.88 9.63 -28.37
CA LYS A 740 -42.52 9.85 -29.77
C LYS A 740 -41.62 8.74 -30.33
N ASN A 741 -40.66 8.27 -29.52
CA ASN A 741 -39.67 7.28 -29.95
C ASN A 741 -40.21 5.84 -29.94
N VAL A 742 -41.20 5.55 -29.09
CA VAL A 742 -41.93 4.28 -29.08
C VAL A 742 -42.90 4.30 -30.26
N ARG A 743 -42.55 3.63 -31.35
CA ARG A 743 -43.44 3.51 -32.52
C ARG A 743 -44.60 2.56 -32.18
N PHE A 744 -45.77 3.12 -31.92
CA PHE A 744 -47.01 2.36 -31.75
C PHE A 744 -47.69 2.16 -33.11
N GLU A 745 -47.96 0.91 -33.48
CA GLU A 745 -48.74 0.57 -34.68
C GLU A 745 -50.25 0.58 -34.35
N ASN A 746 -50.62 0.26 -33.10
CA ASN A 746 -52.01 0.30 -32.62
C ASN A 746 -52.44 1.69 -32.12
N MET A 747 -53.35 2.32 -32.85
CA MET A 747 -53.91 3.65 -32.51
C MET A 747 -54.71 3.67 -31.20
N ASP A 748 -55.26 2.52 -30.77
CA ASP A 748 -56.06 2.40 -29.55
C ASP A 748 -55.25 2.66 -28.28
N ASN A 749 -53.96 2.29 -28.27
CA ASN A 749 -53.05 2.56 -27.16
C ASN A 749 -52.36 3.92 -27.29
N TYR A 750 -52.15 4.39 -28.53
CA TYR A 750 -51.43 5.63 -28.78
C TYR A 750 -52.28 6.89 -28.53
N SER A 751 -53.54 6.87 -28.94
CA SER A 751 -54.45 8.02 -28.82
C SER A 751 -54.68 8.49 -27.37
N PRO A 752 -54.90 7.60 -26.37
CA PRO A 752 -55.02 7.98 -24.97
C PRO A 752 -53.76 8.67 -24.43
N LEU A 753 -52.56 8.14 -24.74
CA LEU A 753 -51.29 8.71 -24.26
C LEU A 753 -51.05 10.12 -24.82
N ARG A 754 -51.35 10.35 -26.10
CA ARG A 754 -51.25 11.69 -26.72
C ARG A 754 -52.19 12.69 -26.08
N THR A 755 -53.42 12.26 -25.82
CA THR A 755 -54.44 13.10 -25.17
C THR A 755 -54.01 13.44 -23.75
N GLN A 756 -53.49 12.47 -23.00
CA GLN A 756 -52.97 12.66 -21.64
C GLN A 756 -51.76 13.61 -21.63
N CYS A 757 -50.80 13.46 -22.56
CA CYS A 757 -49.70 14.40 -22.73
C CYS A 757 -50.23 15.84 -22.90
N CYS A 758 -51.19 16.04 -23.81
CA CYS A 758 -51.74 17.37 -24.11
C CYS A 758 -52.53 17.97 -22.95
N LEU A 759 -53.26 17.14 -22.19
CA LEU A 759 -53.95 17.54 -20.98
C LEU A 759 -52.95 18.01 -19.91
N ASN A 760 -51.92 17.21 -19.64
CA ASN A 760 -50.91 17.53 -18.63
C ASN A 760 -50.04 18.73 -19.02
N CYS A 761 -49.75 18.93 -20.31
CA CYS A 761 -49.13 20.17 -20.80
C CYS A 761 -49.98 21.41 -20.49
N GLY A 762 -51.30 21.28 -20.56
CA GLY A 762 -52.24 22.36 -20.23
C GLY A 762 -52.37 22.65 -18.73
N LYS A 763 -51.99 21.71 -17.86
CA LYS A 763 -52.08 21.83 -16.39
C LYS A 763 -50.82 22.46 -15.76
N LEU A 764 -49.71 22.63 -16.50
CA LEU A 764 -48.49 23.24 -15.97
C LEU A 764 -48.75 24.65 -15.42
N VAL A 765 -48.04 25.10 -14.39
CA VAL A 765 -48.35 26.39 -13.75
C VAL A 765 -47.85 27.59 -14.57
N LYS A 766 -46.66 27.47 -15.17
CA LYS A 766 -46.02 28.56 -15.92
C LYS A 766 -46.46 28.56 -17.37
N LYS A 767 -47.04 29.68 -17.83
CA LYS A 767 -47.52 29.85 -19.22
C LYS A 767 -46.41 29.71 -20.27
N SER A 768 -45.18 30.11 -19.96
CA SER A 768 -44.02 29.91 -20.85
C SER A 768 -43.73 28.42 -21.08
N ASP A 769 -43.78 27.65 -20.01
CA ASP A 769 -43.43 26.23 -20.01
C ASP A 769 -44.59 25.39 -20.57
N GLN A 770 -45.85 25.78 -20.30
CA GLN A 770 -47.04 25.29 -21.00
C GLN A 770 -46.87 25.42 -22.52
N CYS A 771 -46.48 26.59 -23.00
CA CYS A 771 -46.31 26.83 -24.43
C CYS A 771 -45.24 25.91 -25.03
N ARG A 772 -44.07 25.80 -24.40
CA ARG A 772 -42.97 24.93 -24.85
C ARG A 772 -43.36 23.45 -24.82
N ALA A 773 -44.05 22.99 -23.79
CA ALA A 773 -44.51 21.62 -23.67
C ALA A 773 -45.58 21.27 -24.73
N ILE A 774 -46.53 22.17 -25.01
CA ILE A 774 -47.54 21.98 -26.07
C ILE A 774 -46.87 21.97 -27.46
N LEU A 775 -45.86 22.82 -27.69
CA LEU A 775 -45.07 22.78 -28.92
C LEU A 775 -44.36 21.44 -29.09
N ALA A 776 -43.76 20.89 -28.03
CA ALA A 776 -43.16 19.55 -28.08
C ALA A 776 -44.21 18.46 -28.33
N ALA A 777 -45.36 18.53 -27.67
CA ALA A 777 -46.46 17.58 -27.85
C ALA A 777 -47.04 17.62 -29.28
N SER A 778 -46.94 18.75 -29.99
CA SER A 778 -47.37 18.84 -31.39
C SER A 778 -46.62 17.88 -32.32
N ALA A 779 -45.41 17.44 -31.93
CA ALA A 779 -44.64 16.44 -32.67
C ALA A 779 -45.22 15.01 -32.57
N LEU A 780 -46.11 14.73 -31.62
CA LEU A 780 -46.77 13.43 -31.45
C LEU A 780 -47.90 13.18 -32.47
N PHE A 781 -48.33 14.23 -33.16
CA PHE A 781 -49.42 14.16 -34.13
C PHE A 781 -48.91 14.10 -35.58
N ILE A 782 -47.59 13.86 -35.74
CA ILE A 782 -46.96 13.54 -37.03
C ILE A 782 -47.05 12.03 -37.21
N ARG A 783 -47.73 11.57 -38.26
CA ARG A 783 -47.92 10.15 -38.55
C ARG A 783 -46.91 9.70 -39.58
N THR A 784 -46.03 8.75 -39.26
CA THR A 784 -45.21 8.04 -40.25
C THR A 784 -45.99 6.84 -40.78
N ASP A 785 -46.51 6.94 -42.00
CA ASP A 785 -47.12 5.78 -42.67
C ASP A 785 -46.04 4.79 -43.17
N GLU A 786 -46.43 3.53 -43.39
CA GLU A 786 -45.55 2.41 -43.82
C GLU A 786 -44.68 2.72 -45.07
N ASN A 787 -45.06 3.73 -45.86
CA ASN A 787 -44.33 4.19 -47.05
C ASN A 787 -43.34 5.34 -46.79
N SER A 788 -42.99 5.65 -45.53
CA SER A 788 -42.10 6.78 -45.16
C SER A 788 -42.61 8.17 -45.59
N VAL A 789 -43.93 8.28 -45.81
CA VAL A 789 -44.59 9.58 -46.04
C VAL A 789 -45.18 10.02 -44.70
N GLU A 790 -44.57 11.03 -44.10
CA GLU A 790 -45.08 11.67 -42.89
C GLU A 790 -46.35 12.47 -43.24
N SER A 791 -47.49 12.16 -42.62
CA SER A 791 -48.77 12.87 -42.79
C SER A 791 -49.17 13.63 -41.52
N LEU A 792 -49.84 14.76 -41.71
CA LEU A 792 -50.07 15.77 -40.66
C LEU A 792 -51.53 15.69 -40.17
N GLU A 793 -51.73 15.39 -38.89
CA GLU A 793 -53.09 15.37 -38.31
C GLU A 793 -53.63 16.78 -38.02
N PRO A 794 -54.95 17.01 -38.14
CA PRO A 794 -55.58 18.33 -37.94
C PRO A 794 -55.48 18.84 -36.48
N GLU A 795 -55.14 17.98 -35.53
CA GLU A 795 -54.97 18.33 -34.12
C GLU A 795 -53.72 19.20 -33.87
N ILE A 796 -52.71 19.11 -34.76
CA ILE A 796 -51.51 19.96 -34.72
C ILE A 796 -51.87 21.44 -34.79
N VAL A 797 -52.79 21.80 -35.70
CA VAL A 797 -53.25 23.19 -35.88
C VAL A 797 -53.97 23.69 -34.61
N LYS A 798 -54.70 22.80 -33.91
CA LYS A 798 -55.34 23.14 -32.63
C LYS A 798 -54.29 23.40 -31.55
N CYS A 799 -53.22 22.62 -31.49
CA CYS A 799 -52.11 22.84 -30.56
C CYS A 799 -51.43 24.18 -30.80
N PHE A 800 -51.09 24.52 -32.05
CA PHE A 800 -50.48 25.83 -32.36
C PHE A 800 -51.40 27.00 -32.04
N ARG A 801 -52.69 26.93 -32.41
CA ARG A 801 -53.68 27.96 -32.03
C ARG A 801 -53.80 28.11 -30.51
N LYS A 802 -53.66 27.02 -29.75
CA LYS A 802 -53.64 27.05 -28.28
C LYS A 802 -52.37 27.72 -27.75
N CYS A 803 -51.19 27.44 -28.31
CA CYS A 803 -49.94 28.13 -27.96
C CYS A 803 -50.03 29.64 -28.18
N VAL A 804 -50.51 30.08 -29.35
CA VAL A 804 -50.67 31.51 -29.66
C VAL A 804 -51.60 32.22 -28.67
N LYS A 805 -52.69 31.57 -28.25
CA LYS A 805 -53.62 32.08 -27.23
C LYS A 805 -52.98 32.14 -25.83
N ILE A 806 -52.16 31.16 -25.45
CA ILE A 806 -51.45 31.16 -24.17
C ILE A 806 -50.43 32.30 -24.15
N SER A 807 -49.66 32.45 -25.23
CA SER A 807 -48.69 33.54 -25.39
C SER A 807 -49.35 34.91 -25.39
N SER A 808 -50.53 35.08 -26.01
CA SER A 808 -51.25 36.36 -25.99
C SER A 808 -51.84 36.73 -24.62
N SER A 809 -51.98 35.76 -23.73
CA SER A 809 -52.48 35.96 -22.36
C SER A 809 -51.40 36.34 -21.34
N LEU A 810 -50.15 36.50 -21.78
CA LEU A 810 -49.04 36.98 -20.95
C LEU A 810 -49.08 38.50 -20.86
N LEU A 811 -48.83 39.02 -19.65
CA LEU A 811 -48.75 40.47 -19.39
C LEU A 811 -47.35 41.03 -19.69
N ASP A 812 -46.33 40.18 -19.68
CA ASP A 812 -44.95 40.55 -19.97
C ASP A 812 -44.69 40.54 -21.48
N ASN A 813 -44.55 41.74 -22.06
CA ASN A 813 -44.32 41.93 -23.48
C ASN A 813 -42.99 41.33 -23.97
N ALA A 814 -41.94 41.31 -23.14
CA ALA A 814 -40.64 40.78 -23.55
C ALA A 814 -40.66 39.25 -23.65
N LEU A 815 -41.23 38.57 -22.65
CA LEU A 815 -41.41 37.12 -22.65
C LEU A 815 -42.40 36.66 -23.74
N GLN A 816 -43.44 37.45 -24.00
CA GLN A 816 -44.40 37.18 -25.07
C GLN A 816 -43.74 37.23 -26.46
N LEU A 817 -42.93 38.27 -26.73
CA LEU A 817 -42.14 38.38 -27.97
C LEU A 817 -41.17 37.20 -28.12
N GLN A 818 -40.48 36.83 -27.04
CA GLN A 818 -39.60 35.66 -27.02
C GLN A 818 -40.36 34.38 -27.42
N LEU A 819 -41.52 34.11 -26.82
CA LEU A 819 -42.31 32.91 -27.12
C LEU A 819 -42.86 32.92 -28.55
N TYR A 820 -43.23 34.07 -29.11
CA TYR A 820 -43.66 34.13 -30.51
C TYR A 820 -42.53 33.79 -31.49
N VAL A 821 -41.30 34.23 -31.21
CA VAL A 821 -40.11 33.84 -32.01
C VAL A 821 -39.81 32.35 -31.86
N GLU A 822 -39.95 31.78 -30.66
CA GLU A 822 -39.80 30.33 -30.42
C GLU A 822 -40.88 29.51 -31.17
N ILE A 823 -42.16 29.93 -31.12
CA ILE A 823 -43.26 29.29 -31.86
C ILE A 823 -43.00 29.37 -33.37
N LEU A 824 -42.63 30.55 -33.88
CA LEU A 824 -42.32 30.73 -35.30
C LEU A 824 -41.17 29.83 -35.75
N SER A 825 -40.13 29.71 -34.91
CA SER A 825 -39.01 28.82 -35.17
C SER A 825 -39.45 27.35 -35.22
N HIS A 826 -40.31 26.90 -34.30
CA HIS A 826 -40.85 25.54 -34.33
C HIS A 826 -41.74 25.27 -35.55
N LEU A 827 -42.53 26.26 -36.00
CA LEU A 827 -43.37 26.13 -37.19
C LEU A 827 -42.55 25.89 -38.46
N THR A 828 -41.29 26.33 -38.51
CA THR A 828 -40.41 26.06 -39.67
C THR A 828 -40.20 24.57 -39.96
N LEU A 829 -40.24 23.70 -38.94
CA LEU A 829 -40.13 22.25 -39.10
C LEU A 829 -41.29 21.69 -39.94
N TYR A 830 -42.46 22.32 -39.87
CA TYR A 830 -43.69 21.86 -40.50
C TYR A 830 -43.95 22.47 -41.88
N VAL A 831 -43.11 23.42 -42.31
CA VAL A 831 -43.21 24.05 -43.65
C VAL A 831 -43.01 23.02 -44.77
N LYS A 832 -42.25 21.95 -44.51
CA LYS A 832 -42.03 20.83 -45.45
C LYS A 832 -43.30 20.12 -45.90
N TYR A 833 -44.38 20.20 -45.11
CA TYR A 833 -45.65 19.51 -45.38
C TYR A 833 -46.64 20.35 -46.19
N SER A 834 -46.30 21.60 -46.53
CA SER A 834 -47.08 22.49 -47.42
C SER A 834 -48.57 22.66 -47.04
N ASN A 835 -48.90 22.66 -45.74
CA ASN A 835 -50.27 22.83 -45.27
C ASN A 835 -50.69 24.32 -45.23
N THR A 836 -51.83 24.65 -45.85
CA THR A 836 -52.33 26.04 -45.98
C THR A 836 -52.61 26.69 -44.62
N ASP A 837 -53.18 25.94 -43.67
CA ASP A 837 -53.54 26.47 -42.34
C ASP A 837 -52.30 26.86 -41.51
N ILE A 838 -51.17 26.18 -41.72
CA ILE A 838 -49.90 26.46 -41.03
C ILE A 838 -49.25 27.70 -41.63
N ASN A 839 -49.31 27.84 -42.96
CA ASN A 839 -48.80 29.01 -43.67
C ASN A 839 -49.55 30.29 -43.28
N ASP A 840 -50.87 30.21 -43.15
CA ASP A 840 -51.70 31.33 -42.67
C ASP A 840 -51.35 31.71 -41.22
N LEU A 841 -51.10 30.73 -40.36
CA LEU A 841 -50.69 30.96 -38.96
C LEU A 841 -49.30 31.60 -38.86
N ILE A 842 -48.37 31.21 -39.74
CA ILE A 842 -47.04 31.83 -39.85
C ILE A 842 -47.17 33.30 -40.26
N GLY A 843 -48.00 33.61 -41.27
CA GLY A 843 -48.24 34.99 -41.69
C GLY A 843 -48.83 35.87 -40.58
N GLN A 844 -49.83 35.35 -39.85
CA GLN A 844 -50.43 36.05 -38.71
C GLN A 844 -49.42 36.29 -37.57
N LEU A 845 -48.58 35.30 -37.25
CA LEU A 845 -47.56 35.43 -36.20
C LEU A 845 -46.48 36.44 -36.57
N VAL A 846 -46.04 36.48 -37.83
CA VAL A 846 -45.03 37.46 -38.27
C VAL A 846 -45.57 38.88 -38.16
N SER A 847 -46.84 39.12 -38.55
CA SER A 847 -47.47 40.43 -38.37
C SER A 847 -47.49 40.85 -36.89
N GLN A 848 -47.91 39.94 -36.01
CA GLN A 848 -47.97 40.20 -34.56
C GLN A 848 -46.60 40.43 -33.93
N ILE A 849 -45.55 39.75 -34.40
CA ILE A 849 -44.18 39.97 -33.93
C ILE A 849 -43.67 41.35 -34.37
N ASN A 850 -43.92 41.73 -35.62
CA ASN A 850 -43.49 43.02 -36.17
C ASN A 850 -44.17 44.21 -35.49
N GLU A 851 -45.48 44.11 -35.23
CA GLU A 851 -46.22 45.14 -34.47
C GLU A 851 -45.66 45.31 -33.06
N ARG A 852 -45.43 44.21 -32.32
CA ARG A 852 -44.97 44.28 -30.93
C ARG A 852 -43.49 44.60 -30.76
N ARG A 853 -42.67 44.38 -31.78
CA ARG A 853 -41.26 44.80 -31.81
C ARG A 853 -41.09 46.31 -31.70
N GLN A 854 -42.11 47.09 -32.07
CA GLN A 854 -42.11 48.54 -31.91
C GLN A 854 -42.28 48.98 -30.44
N GLU A 855 -42.84 48.12 -29.58
CA GLU A 855 -43.17 48.44 -28.18
C GLU A 855 -42.13 47.93 -27.16
N ALA A 856 -41.32 46.93 -27.51
CA ALA A 856 -40.27 46.37 -26.65
C ALA A 856 -39.06 45.86 -27.46
N ALA A 857 -37.85 46.16 -26.98
CA ALA A 857 -36.60 45.74 -27.62
C ALA A 857 -36.30 44.24 -27.40
N LEU A 858 -35.96 43.51 -28.47
CA LEU A 858 -35.50 42.12 -28.37
C LEU A 858 -34.03 42.03 -27.93
N PRO A 859 -33.65 41.01 -27.15
CA PRO A 859 -32.26 40.61 -26.98
C PRO A 859 -31.58 40.29 -28.32
N GLU A 860 -30.32 40.67 -28.48
CA GLU A 860 -29.54 40.57 -29.73
C GLU A 860 -29.54 39.16 -30.35
N LEU A 861 -29.42 38.12 -29.52
CA LEU A 861 -29.47 36.71 -29.93
C LEU A 861 -30.83 36.30 -30.52
N MET A 862 -31.93 36.78 -29.94
CA MET A 862 -33.29 36.45 -30.41
C MET A 862 -33.64 37.21 -31.69
N ALA A 863 -33.12 38.43 -31.85
CA ALA A 863 -33.22 39.19 -33.10
C ALA A 863 -32.47 38.49 -34.25
N ALA A 864 -31.28 37.95 -33.97
CA ALA A 864 -30.53 37.14 -34.93
C ALA A 864 -31.27 35.84 -35.28
N GLN A 865 -31.84 35.13 -34.29
CA GLN A 865 -32.66 33.94 -34.51
C GLN A 865 -33.87 34.25 -35.40
N TYR A 866 -34.61 35.32 -35.11
CA TYR A 866 -35.76 35.73 -35.91
C TYR A 866 -35.38 36.05 -37.37
N ASN A 867 -34.31 36.80 -37.59
CA ASN A 867 -33.83 37.13 -38.94
C ASN A 867 -33.43 35.87 -39.72
N ASN A 868 -32.74 34.92 -39.07
CA ASN A 868 -32.38 33.64 -39.69
C ASN A 868 -33.62 32.79 -40.01
N THR A 869 -34.61 32.75 -39.12
CA THR A 869 -35.89 32.06 -39.33
C THR A 869 -36.64 32.67 -40.53
N LEU A 870 -36.65 33.99 -40.69
CA LEU A 870 -37.25 34.66 -41.85
C LEU A 870 -36.51 34.34 -43.16
N ILE A 871 -35.17 34.31 -43.14
CA ILE A 871 -34.37 33.91 -44.31
C ILE A 871 -34.72 32.47 -44.72
N PHE A 872 -34.86 31.56 -43.76
CA PHE A 872 -35.24 30.18 -44.02
C PHE A 872 -36.66 30.05 -44.61
N LEU A 873 -37.62 30.82 -44.09
CA LEU A 873 -39.00 30.83 -44.59
C LEU A 873 -39.08 31.38 -46.03
N LYS A 874 -38.33 32.47 -46.32
CA LYS A 874 -38.21 33.03 -47.69
C LYS A 874 -37.61 32.03 -48.67
N LYS A 875 -36.61 31.24 -48.25
CA LYS A 875 -35.96 30.23 -49.10
C LYS A 875 -36.89 29.06 -49.45
N ASN A 876 -37.90 28.77 -48.63
CA ASN A 876 -38.86 27.67 -48.84
C ASN A 876 -40.20 28.13 -49.45
N GLY A 877 -40.28 29.33 -50.04
CA GLY A 877 -41.41 29.75 -50.88
C GLY A 877 -42.60 30.37 -50.15
N LEU A 878 -42.43 30.81 -48.89
CA LEU A 878 -43.44 31.59 -48.17
C LEU A 878 -43.19 33.10 -48.36
N ASP A 879 -44.02 33.76 -49.17
CA ASP A 879 -44.03 35.21 -49.33
C ASP A 879 -44.63 35.87 -48.08
N ILE A 880 -43.79 36.02 -47.07
CA ILE A 880 -44.09 36.83 -45.89
C ILE A 880 -43.84 38.27 -46.30
N ALA A 881 -44.92 39.02 -46.53
CA ALA A 881 -44.87 40.42 -46.92
C ALA A 881 -43.92 41.20 -46.01
N THR A 882 -42.85 41.69 -46.62
CA THR A 882 -41.94 42.68 -46.08
C THR A 882 -42.74 43.90 -45.64
N ILE A 883 -42.96 44.07 -44.35
CA ILE A 883 -43.06 45.42 -43.77
C ILE A 883 -41.63 45.78 -43.37
N ASP A 884 -40.79 45.95 -44.39
CA ASP A 884 -39.58 46.76 -44.28
C ASP A 884 -40.02 48.21 -44.52
N ALA A 885 -40.31 48.93 -43.45
CA ALA A 885 -40.33 50.40 -43.46
C ALA A 885 -40.24 50.96 -42.04
N GLN A 886 -39.07 51.58 -41.78
CA GLN A 886 -38.70 52.52 -40.71
C GLN A 886 -38.09 51.95 -39.43
#